data_AF-A0A928NLK1-F1
#
_entry.id   AF-A0A928NLK1-F1
#
_cell.length_a   1.000
_cell.length_b   1.000
_cell.length_c   1.000
_cell.angle_alpha   90.00
_cell.angle_beta   90.00
_cell.angle_gamma   90.00
#
_symmetry.space_group_name_H-M   'P 1'
#
loop_
_entity.id
_entity.type
_entity.pdbx_description
1 polymer ?
#
loop_
_entity_poly.entity_id
_entity_poly.type
_entity_poly.pdbx_seq_one_letter_code
_entity_poly.pdbx_strand_id
1 'polypeptide(L)'
;MKLSFSTLGCPDFNWSEIYTMAKDFGFHGIELRGFKDNIFSVHAEPFADNNLDKTISKLKQLHLEICCLSPGNPINDAATQEQAIEEIQEYIVLASKLGTPYIRVLGDNTIEPGNDIDDATVIEGLKKLVPFAEAHNVTLLVETNGVYSDTKRLGNVLNAVASDFVGALWDMHHPYRFNNESPEQTVQNLGIYIKHTHIKDSVMTESSVSYKLLGEGNLPVDNFMMALRSINYEGYVSLEWLKTYMPELSNAGIVFPHYANFMSKYAGVEGSRGRLQVSNRGTGNYIWPKETIIDITFPQLLDRVCEEFPDQYAFRYTTCDYTRTYPEFRDDVDTFARALISLGVKQGDHVAIWATNIPQWYITFWATVKIGAVLVTVNTAYKIHEIEYLLRQSDTHTLVMIDSYKDANYVEIIKEICPELEHHESGKPLHSKRLPFLRNIITCESTQKGCLNWDQALSFAYQTPIEAVHRRAAMINKHDVCNMQYTSGTTGFPKGVMLTHYNVVNNGKAIGDCMDLSTEDRMMIQVPMFHCFGLVLAMTASVTHGVTMSPITAFSPKKGLDCINREKITAFHGVPTMFIAMLGHEDFDKTDFSHMRTGIMAGSPCPIKVMEEVINKMHMPEICITYGQTEASPATTMSKTTDTIETRVNTVGSPIFGVECKIVDPETGEELPDNTDGEFVARGYNIMKGYYKMPEATAAAIDKDGWLHSGDLCRRLPDGNFKVTGRIKDMIIRGGENIYPKEIEDFIYTHPKVSDVQVIGVPDKDYGEEVMACVILKPGETSSEAEIKEYVMTHMAKHKTPRYVVFVDSFPMNAAGKILKYKMRENAVKLLDLGEASKIVTA
;
A
#
# COMPACT_ATOMS: atom_id res chain seq x y z
N MET A 1 28.09 2.47 0.75
CA MET A 1 27.98 3.74 -0.02
C MET A 1 27.05 4.68 0.71
N LYS A 2 27.49 5.92 0.93
CA LYS A 2 26.74 6.97 1.62
C LYS A 2 26.15 7.96 0.62
N LEU A 3 24.96 8.50 0.87
CA LEU A 3 24.37 9.54 0.01
C LEU A 3 24.76 10.93 0.49
N SER A 4 25.17 11.79 -0.45
CA SER A 4 25.39 13.22 -0.20
C SER A 4 24.84 14.08 -1.34
N PHE A 5 24.86 15.40 -1.15
CA PHE A 5 24.56 16.38 -2.17
C PHE A 5 25.44 17.61 -2.00
N SER A 6 25.62 18.36 -3.10
CA SER A 6 26.37 19.62 -3.08
C SER A 6 25.49 20.83 -2.75
N THR A 7 26.01 21.75 -1.92
CA THR A 7 25.35 23.04 -1.62
C THR A 7 25.12 23.91 -2.86
N LEU A 8 25.82 23.62 -3.96
CA LEU A 8 25.65 24.27 -5.26
C LEU A 8 24.21 24.18 -5.79
N GLY A 9 23.47 23.12 -5.44
CA GLY A 9 22.07 22.93 -5.84
C GLY A 9 21.05 23.73 -5.01
N CYS A 10 21.44 24.25 -3.85
CA CYS A 10 20.54 25.02 -2.98
C CYS A 10 21.16 26.37 -2.57
N PRO A 11 21.53 27.23 -3.53
CA PRO A 11 22.20 28.51 -3.24
C PRO A 11 21.34 29.47 -2.41
N ASP A 12 20.01 29.32 -2.45
CA ASP A 12 19.05 30.17 -1.74
C ASP A 12 18.62 29.61 -0.39
N PHE A 13 19.11 28.43 0.01
CA PHE A 13 18.71 27.79 1.27
C PHE A 13 19.63 28.25 2.39
N ASN A 14 19.05 28.48 3.57
CA ASN A 14 19.83 28.64 4.78
C ASN A 14 20.20 27.27 5.39
N TRP A 15 21.16 27.26 6.32
CA TRP A 15 21.64 26.01 6.92
C TRP A 15 20.57 25.22 7.69
N SER A 16 19.56 25.87 8.27
CA SER A 16 18.45 25.15 8.91
C SER A 16 17.64 24.36 7.90
N GLU A 17 17.40 24.92 6.71
CA GLU A 17 16.70 24.26 5.61
C GLU A 17 17.53 23.10 5.06
N ILE A 18 18.84 23.30 4.88
CA ILE A 18 19.77 22.26 4.42
C ILE A 18 19.81 21.09 5.40
N TYR A 19 19.91 21.35 6.70
CA TYR A 19 19.91 20.30 7.73
C TYR A 19 18.59 19.53 7.78
N THR A 20 17.47 20.23 7.68
CA THR A 20 16.14 19.61 7.70
C THR A 20 15.96 18.71 6.50
N MET A 21 16.29 19.21 5.30
CA MET A 21 16.25 18.44 4.06
C MET A 21 17.18 17.22 4.10
N ALA A 22 18.44 17.40 4.54
CA ALA A 22 19.38 16.31 4.63
C ALA A 22 18.87 15.19 5.54
N LYS A 23 18.31 15.56 6.70
CA LYS A 23 17.74 14.62 7.68
C LYS A 23 16.48 13.92 7.14
N ASP A 24 15.51 14.68 6.64
CA ASP A 24 14.20 14.17 6.25
C ASP A 24 14.29 13.17 5.08
N PHE A 25 15.32 13.31 4.24
CA PHE A 25 15.55 12.43 3.08
C PHE A 25 16.72 11.46 3.24
N GLY A 26 17.25 11.28 4.46
CA GLY A 26 18.22 10.22 4.77
C GLY A 26 19.61 10.40 4.15
N PHE A 27 20.05 11.64 3.93
CA PHE A 27 21.41 11.95 3.52
C PHE A 27 22.40 11.73 4.66
N HIS A 28 23.63 11.36 4.31
CA HIS A 28 24.73 11.11 5.25
C HIS A 28 25.79 12.20 5.21
N GLY A 29 25.86 12.96 4.11
CA GLY A 29 26.90 13.94 3.87
C GLY A 29 26.39 15.16 3.13
N ILE A 30 27.02 16.30 3.41
CA ILE A 30 26.84 17.55 2.65
C ILE A 30 28.20 17.92 2.07
N GLU A 31 28.27 18.07 0.75
CA GLU A 31 29.45 18.63 0.10
C GLU A 31 29.33 20.14 0.05
N LEU A 32 30.36 20.80 0.58
CA LEU A 32 30.38 22.23 0.73
C LEU A 32 31.14 22.86 -0.43
N ARG A 33 30.43 23.63 -1.25
CA ARG A 33 31.00 24.37 -2.37
C ARG A 33 30.68 25.85 -2.21
N GLY A 34 31.70 26.61 -1.87
CA GLY A 34 31.62 28.06 -1.62
C GLY A 34 32.20 28.87 -2.78
N PHE A 35 31.49 29.92 -3.19
CA PHE A 35 32.05 30.99 -4.02
C PHE A 35 32.10 32.27 -3.18
N LYS A 36 33.30 32.79 -2.90
CA LYS A 36 33.54 34.09 -2.22
C LYS A 36 32.74 34.24 -0.91
N ASP A 37 32.33 35.45 -0.52
CA ASP A 37 31.68 35.79 0.77
C ASP A 37 30.25 35.24 0.98
N ASN A 38 29.83 34.17 0.28
CA ASN A 38 28.54 33.53 0.51
C ASN A 38 28.55 32.70 1.81
N ILE A 39 27.39 32.31 2.34
CA ILE A 39 27.18 31.46 3.54
C ILE A 39 27.85 30.07 3.48
N PHE A 40 28.47 29.75 2.35
CA PHE A 40 29.21 28.53 2.07
C PHE A 40 30.72 28.76 1.96
N SER A 41 31.22 29.96 2.30
CA SER A 41 32.66 30.18 2.45
C SER A 41 33.15 29.68 3.80
N VAL A 42 34.44 29.33 3.86
CA VAL A 42 35.15 28.93 5.07
C VAL A 42 35.12 29.98 6.18
N HIS A 43 34.84 31.24 5.83
CA HIS A 43 34.73 32.36 6.78
C HIS A 43 33.29 32.76 7.09
N ALA A 44 32.30 32.15 6.46
CA ALA A 44 30.90 32.48 6.66
C ALA A 44 30.26 31.60 7.74
N GLU A 45 29.23 32.14 8.40
CA GLU A 45 28.39 31.34 9.29
C GLU A 45 27.76 30.18 8.49
N PRO A 46 27.85 28.93 8.97
CA PRO A 46 28.08 28.52 10.36
C PRO A 46 29.50 27.99 10.64
N PHE A 47 30.47 28.22 9.75
CA PHE A 47 31.85 27.70 9.87
C PHE A 47 32.86 28.72 10.40
N ALA A 48 32.43 29.96 10.62
CA ALA A 48 33.20 30.95 11.32
C ALA A 48 33.62 30.45 12.73
N ASP A 49 34.81 30.83 13.19
CA ASP A 49 35.43 30.28 14.41
C ASP A 49 34.56 30.44 15.67
N ASN A 50 33.71 31.47 15.74
CA ASN A 50 32.79 31.74 16.84
C ASN A 50 31.58 30.76 16.92
N ASN A 51 31.29 30.00 15.86
CA ASN A 51 30.12 29.12 15.78
C ASN A 51 30.46 27.66 15.41
N LEU A 52 31.71 27.39 15.00
CA LEU A 52 32.14 26.09 14.50
C LEU A 52 31.85 24.91 15.46
N ASP A 53 32.09 25.06 16.77
CA ASP A 53 31.82 24.01 17.77
C ASP A 53 30.33 23.64 17.85
N LYS A 54 29.44 24.63 17.70
CA LYS A 54 28.00 24.42 17.67
C LYS A 54 27.58 23.71 16.38
N THR A 55 28.20 24.07 15.26
CA THR A 55 27.98 23.42 13.97
C THR A 55 28.39 21.95 13.99
N ILE A 56 29.57 21.63 14.51
CA ILE A 56 30.04 20.25 14.69
C ILE A 56 29.07 19.46 15.57
N SER A 57 28.64 20.05 16.70
CA SER A 57 27.68 19.42 17.60
C SER A 57 26.32 19.18 16.93
N LYS A 58 25.87 20.11 16.09
CA LYS A 58 24.61 20.00 15.35
C LYS A 58 24.67 18.91 14.29
N LEU A 59 25.74 18.85 13.51
CA LEU A 59 25.98 17.80 12.52
C LEU A 59 25.97 16.41 13.17
N LYS A 60 26.67 16.24 14.29
CA LYS A 60 26.64 14.99 15.08
C LYS A 60 25.25 14.63 15.57
N GLN A 61 24.48 15.60 16.09
CA GLN A 61 23.10 15.37 16.55
C GLN A 61 22.19 14.86 15.42
N LEU A 62 22.44 15.32 14.19
CA LEU A 62 21.65 14.97 13.02
C LEU A 62 22.18 13.75 12.27
N HIS A 63 23.28 13.14 12.73
CA HIS A 63 24.00 12.08 12.02
C HIS A 63 24.44 12.48 10.60
N LEU A 64 24.86 13.74 10.44
CA LEU A 64 25.36 14.31 9.19
C LEU A 64 26.86 14.63 9.28
N GLU A 65 27.54 14.57 8.15
CA GLU A 65 28.95 14.93 8.00
C GLU A 65 29.13 15.97 6.87
N ILE A 66 30.15 16.83 6.97
CA ILE A 66 30.62 17.56 5.79
C ILE A 66 31.59 16.63 5.07
N CYS A 67 31.17 16.06 3.94
CA CYS A 67 31.86 14.93 3.31
C CYS A 67 33.01 15.33 2.40
N CYS A 68 32.99 16.56 1.86
CA CYS A 68 34.03 17.12 1.01
C CYS A 68 33.90 18.65 1.02
N LEU A 69 35.03 19.37 1.02
CA LEU A 69 35.04 20.81 0.73
C LEU A 69 35.65 21.08 -0.64
N SER A 70 35.02 21.98 -1.39
CA SER A 70 35.30 22.18 -2.81
C SER A 70 35.72 23.63 -3.10
N PRO A 71 37.02 23.97 -3.00
CA PRO A 71 37.56 25.27 -3.41
C PRO A 71 37.36 25.54 -4.91
N GLY A 72 37.49 26.83 -5.27
CA GLY A 72 37.08 27.33 -6.59
C GLY A 72 38.18 27.45 -7.63
N ASN A 73 39.44 27.71 -7.23
CA ASN A 73 40.52 27.97 -8.18
C ASN A 73 41.27 26.70 -8.62
N PRO A 74 41.56 26.52 -9.92
CA PRO A 74 42.35 25.40 -10.41
C PRO A 74 43.85 25.60 -10.14
N ILE A 75 44.61 24.49 -10.08
CA ILE A 75 46.06 24.50 -9.83
C ILE A 75 46.90 24.37 -11.11
N ASN A 76 46.27 24.53 -12.28
CA ASN A 76 46.81 24.20 -13.59
C ASN A 76 47.52 25.34 -14.33
N ASP A 77 47.55 26.54 -13.75
CA ASP A 77 48.22 27.70 -14.30
C ASP A 77 49.27 28.22 -13.31
N ALA A 78 50.54 28.20 -13.72
CA ALA A 78 51.66 28.67 -12.91
C ALA A 78 51.51 30.13 -12.44
N ALA A 79 50.78 30.98 -13.18
CA ALA A 79 50.58 32.38 -12.81
C ALA A 79 49.58 32.57 -11.64
N THR A 80 48.67 31.62 -11.45
CA THR A 80 47.61 31.69 -10.41
C THR A 80 47.71 30.57 -9.37
N GLN A 81 48.66 29.64 -9.56
CA GLN A 81 48.84 28.46 -8.71
C GLN A 81 49.12 28.81 -7.25
N GLU A 82 49.91 29.84 -6.95
CA GLU A 82 50.17 30.24 -5.55
C GLU A 82 48.87 30.66 -4.83
N GLN A 83 48.01 31.44 -5.49
CA GLN A 83 46.72 31.86 -4.93
C GLN A 83 45.79 30.66 -4.73
N ALA A 84 45.76 29.72 -5.67
CA ALA A 84 44.97 28.49 -5.54
C ALA A 84 45.47 27.62 -4.38
N ILE A 85 46.79 27.52 -4.19
CA ILE A 85 47.39 26.79 -3.07
C ILE A 85 47.01 27.43 -1.73
N GLU A 86 47.08 28.75 -1.61
CA GLU A 86 46.67 29.48 -0.40
C GLU A 86 45.19 29.21 -0.05
N GLU A 87 44.29 29.31 -1.03
CA GLU A 87 42.87 28.98 -0.83
C GLU A 87 42.69 27.53 -0.36
N ILE A 88 43.34 26.57 -1.04
CA ILE A 88 43.22 25.15 -0.68
C ILE A 88 43.75 24.90 0.75
N GLN A 89 44.82 25.58 1.18
CA GLN A 89 45.33 25.47 2.54
C GLN A 89 44.33 25.95 3.60
N GLU A 90 43.62 27.05 3.35
CA GLU A 90 42.55 27.52 4.24
C GLU A 90 41.43 26.48 4.39
N TYR A 91 41.04 25.87 3.27
CA TYR A 91 40.04 24.80 3.26
C TYR A 91 40.53 23.53 3.97
N ILE A 92 41.81 23.16 3.83
CA ILE A 92 42.41 22.03 4.57
C ILE A 92 42.34 22.27 6.09
N VAL A 93 42.63 23.49 6.55
CA VAL A 93 42.52 23.84 7.98
C VAL A 93 41.08 23.68 8.47
N LEU A 94 40.09 24.16 7.71
CA LEU A 94 38.69 23.98 8.08
C LEU A 94 38.29 22.50 8.07
N ALA A 95 38.67 21.74 7.04
CA ALA A 95 38.39 20.31 6.94
C ALA A 95 38.92 19.55 8.15
N SER A 96 40.16 19.84 8.57
CA SER A 96 40.76 19.25 9.77
C SER A 96 39.94 19.54 11.03
N LYS A 97 39.45 20.78 11.22
CA LYS A 97 38.58 21.13 12.35
C LYS A 97 37.22 20.44 12.30
N LEU A 98 36.64 20.26 11.12
CA LEU A 98 35.34 19.60 10.91
C LEU A 98 35.42 18.07 10.97
N GLY A 99 36.61 17.49 10.82
CA GLY A 99 36.77 16.06 10.56
C GLY A 99 36.39 15.65 9.14
N THR A 100 36.38 16.59 8.19
CA THR A 100 36.13 16.32 6.78
C THR A 100 37.34 15.64 6.15
N PRO A 101 37.20 14.45 5.54
CA PRO A 101 38.35 13.69 5.04
C PRO A 101 38.89 14.21 3.70
N TYR A 102 38.08 14.96 2.94
CA TYR A 102 38.36 15.22 1.52
C TYR A 102 38.29 16.71 1.15
N ILE A 103 39.26 17.13 0.35
CA ILE A 103 39.25 18.42 -0.35
C ILE A 103 39.30 18.16 -1.84
N ARG A 104 38.39 18.76 -2.60
CA ARG A 104 38.42 18.69 -4.05
C ARG A 104 39.46 19.66 -4.62
N VAL A 105 40.21 19.22 -5.62
CA VAL A 105 41.21 20.01 -6.33
C VAL A 105 40.87 20.00 -7.82
N LEU A 106 40.81 21.18 -8.42
CA LEU A 106 40.57 21.34 -9.86
C LEU A 106 41.90 21.29 -10.62
N GLY A 107 42.11 20.21 -11.37
CA GLY A 107 43.19 20.12 -12.36
C GLY A 107 42.84 20.83 -13.68
N ASP A 108 41.56 21.04 -13.93
CA ASP A 108 41.02 21.81 -15.05
C ASP A 108 39.82 22.63 -14.51
N ASN A 109 39.55 23.80 -15.07
CA ASN A 109 38.37 24.60 -14.75
C ASN A 109 37.26 24.48 -15.78
N THR A 110 37.46 23.75 -16.88
CA THR A 110 36.42 23.48 -17.87
C THR A 110 35.62 22.22 -17.52
N ILE A 111 34.37 22.18 -18.01
CA ILE A 111 33.51 21.00 -17.92
C ILE A 111 33.90 19.99 -19.02
N GLU A 112 34.00 20.47 -20.25
CA GLU A 112 34.38 19.70 -21.43
C GLU A 112 35.90 19.78 -21.66
N PRO A 113 36.55 18.74 -22.22
CA PRO A 113 37.95 18.79 -22.60
C PRO A 113 38.25 19.97 -23.53
N GLY A 114 39.07 20.91 -23.05
CA GLY A 114 39.43 22.14 -23.74
C GLY A 114 40.85 22.13 -24.34
N ASN A 115 41.58 23.23 -24.17
CA ASN A 115 42.99 23.32 -24.56
C ASN A 115 43.86 22.38 -23.71
N ASP A 116 44.99 21.93 -24.27
CA ASP A 116 45.89 21.03 -23.55
C ASP A 116 46.51 21.72 -22.32
N ILE A 117 46.34 21.10 -21.16
CA ILE A 117 46.91 21.54 -19.88
C ILE A 117 48.27 20.88 -19.69
N ASP A 118 49.20 21.59 -19.06
CA ASP A 118 50.47 20.99 -18.66
C ASP A 118 50.32 20.19 -17.36
N ASP A 119 50.32 18.86 -17.48
CA ASP A 119 50.25 17.93 -16.34
C ASP A 119 51.38 18.18 -15.32
N ALA A 120 52.55 18.66 -15.77
CA ALA A 120 53.68 18.94 -14.87
C ALA A 120 53.35 20.06 -13.88
N THR A 121 52.62 21.08 -14.33
CA THR A 121 52.15 22.18 -13.48
C THR A 121 51.19 21.67 -12.41
N VAL A 122 50.24 20.79 -12.76
CA VAL A 122 49.29 20.19 -11.81
C VAL A 122 50.02 19.28 -10.81
N ILE A 123 50.97 18.46 -11.27
CA ILE A 123 51.80 17.61 -10.40
C ILE A 123 52.61 18.45 -9.41
N GLU A 124 53.20 19.57 -9.85
CA GLU A 124 53.94 20.48 -8.97
C GLU A 124 53.03 21.10 -7.91
N GLY A 125 51.84 21.57 -8.28
CA GLY A 125 50.85 22.12 -7.35
C GLY A 125 50.43 21.10 -6.29
N LEU A 126 50.14 19.87 -6.69
CA LEU A 126 49.82 18.77 -5.76
C LEU A 126 50.99 18.47 -4.82
N LYS A 127 52.24 18.41 -5.33
CA LYS A 127 53.43 18.17 -4.50
C LYS A 127 53.67 19.26 -3.45
N LYS A 128 53.30 20.52 -3.73
CA LYS A 128 53.33 21.61 -2.74
C LYS A 128 52.26 21.46 -1.66
N LEU A 129 51.08 20.95 -2.01
CA LEU A 129 49.95 20.80 -1.09
C LEU A 129 50.03 19.54 -0.21
N VAL A 130 50.59 18.43 -0.73
CA VAL A 130 50.62 17.13 -0.05
C VAL A 130 51.18 17.18 1.37
N PRO A 131 52.34 17.82 1.66
CA PRO A 131 52.87 17.87 3.03
C PRO A 131 51.92 18.59 4.01
N PHE A 132 51.20 19.60 3.52
CA PHE A 132 50.23 20.33 4.33
C PHE A 132 48.95 19.52 4.56
N ALA A 133 48.47 18.82 3.54
CA ALA A 133 47.32 17.93 3.62
C ALA A 133 47.57 16.74 4.56
N GLU A 134 48.77 16.14 4.49
CA GLU A 134 49.24 15.08 5.39
C GLU A 134 49.28 15.55 6.85
N ALA A 135 49.85 16.73 7.11
CA ALA A 135 49.91 17.31 8.46
C ALA A 135 48.53 17.54 9.11
N HIS A 136 47.48 17.69 8.29
CA HIS A 136 46.11 17.92 8.72
C HIS A 136 45.20 16.69 8.59
N ASN A 137 45.75 15.57 8.12
CA ASN A 137 45.04 14.31 7.85
C ASN A 137 43.85 14.46 6.89
N VAL A 138 44.09 15.12 5.76
CA VAL A 138 43.09 15.41 4.71
C VAL A 138 43.61 14.92 3.36
N THR A 139 42.76 14.27 2.55
CA THR A 139 43.13 13.78 1.22
C THR A 139 42.66 14.74 0.13
N LEU A 140 43.55 15.07 -0.82
CA LEU A 140 43.29 15.92 -1.98
C LEU A 140 42.71 15.08 -3.12
N LEU A 141 41.55 15.44 -3.64
CA LEU A 141 40.84 14.70 -4.69
C LEU A 141 40.80 15.49 -5.98
N VAL A 142 41.55 15.05 -6.98
CA VAL A 142 41.51 15.65 -8.31
C VAL A 142 40.24 15.18 -9.03
N GLU A 143 39.42 16.13 -9.48
CA GLU A 143 38.15 15.86 -10.16
C GLU A 143 38.38 15.34 -11.60
N THR A 144 37.59 14.37 -12.05
CA THR A 144 37.61 13.88 -13.43
C THR A 144 36.85 14.82 -14.37
N ASN A 145 37.26 16.08 -14.46
CA ASN A 145 36.67 17.11 -15.33
C ASN A 145 37.66 17.61 -16.39
N GLY A 146 37.16 18.29 -17.42
CA GLY A 146 38.01 18.84 -18.48
C GLY A 146 38.92 17.79 -19.11
N VAL A 147 40.21 18.08 -19.28
CA VAL A 147 41.19 17.12 -19.82
C VAL A 147 41.34 15.83 -18.99
N TYR A 148 40.99 15.85 -17.69
CA TYR A 148 41.09 14.71 -16.77
C TYR A 148 39.82 13.84 -16.74
N SER A 149 38.83 14.16 -17.58
CA SER A 149 37.78 13.19 -17.92
C SER A 149 38.34 11.99 -18.71
N ASP A 150 39.56 12.09 -19.27
CA ASP A 150 40.39 10.93 -19.62
C ASP A 150 41.02 10.42 -18.31
N THR A 151 40.43 9.36 -17.75
CA THR A 151 40.82 8.92 -16.42
C THR A 151 42.17 8.18 -16.42
N LYS A 152 42.65 7.75 -17.58
CA LYS A 152 44.01 7.21 -17.73
C LYS A 152 45.04 8.31 -17.62
N ARG A 153 44.79 9.48 -18.22
CA ARG A 153 45.61 10.69 -18.04
C ARG A 153 45.65 11.09 -16.56
N LEU A 154 44.48 11.14 -15.91
CA LEU A 154 44.42 11.42 -14.46
C LEU A 154 45.21 10.40 -13.64
N GLY A 155 45.05 9.10 -13.92
CA GLY A 155 45.82 8.04 -13.25
C GLY A 155 47.34 8.26 -13.34
N ASN A 156 47.85 8.73 -14.49
CA ASN A 156 49.27 9.06 -14.64
C ASN A 156 49.71 10.23 -13.74
N VAL A 157 48.89 11.28 -13.63
CA VAL A 157 49.15 12.42 -12.72
C VAL A 157 49.21 11.96 -11.27
N LEU A 158 48.22 11.18 -10.83
CA LEU A 158 48.17 10.66 -9.44
C LEU A 158 49.36 9.75 -9.13
N ASN A 159 49.73 8.86 -10.06
CA ASN A 159 50.91 8.00 -9.95
C ASN A 159 52.23 8.80 -9.87
N ALA A 160 52.33 9.93 -10.59
CA ALA A 160 53.53 10.77 -10.59
C ALA A 160 53.71 11.62 -9.32
N VAL A 161 52.62 11.88 -8.59
CA VAL A 161 52.67 12.50 -7.25
C VAL A 161 53.08 11.47 -6.20
N ALA A 162 52.61 10.22 -6.32
CA ALA A 162 52.97 9.09 -5.46
C ALA A 162 52.78 9.36 -3.95
N SER A 163 51.55 9.73 -3.56
CA SER A 163 51.17 10.01 -2.16
C SER A 163 49.83 9.38 -1.80
N ASP A 164 49.69 8.89 -0.57
CA ASP A 164 48.44 8.37 -0.01
C ASP A 164 47.40 9.48 0.29
N PHE A 165 47.84 10.75 0.35
CA PHE A 165 46.99 11.92 0.57
C PHE A 165 46.50 12.54 -0.74
N VAL A 166 46.59 11.81 -1.85
CA VAL A 166 46.05 12.23 -3.15
C VAL A 166 45.19 11.10 -3.73
N GLY A 167 44.04 11.49 -4.28
CA GLY A 167 43.09 10.58 -4.92
C GLY A 167 42.29 11.27 -6.02
N ALA A 168 41.25 10.58 -6.47
CA ALA A 168 40.31 11.05 -7.48
C ALA A 168 38.93 11.30 -6.88
N LEU A 169 38.33 12.42 -7.28
CA LEU A 169 36.89 12.60 -7.25
C LEU A 169 36.36 12.18 -8.62
N TRP A 170 35.69 11.03 -8.67
CA TRP A 170 35.12 10.54 -9.91
C TRP A 170 33.76 11.18 -10.17
N ASP A 171 33.74 12.17 -11.04
CA ASP A 171 32.53 12.62 -11.69
C ASP A 171 32.11 11.60 -12.75
N MET A 172 31.09 10.79 -12.44
CA MET A 172 30.66 9.69 -13.30
C MET A 172 30.20 10.15 -14.68
N HIS A 173 29.76 11.41 -14.80
CA HIS A 173 29.19 11.92 -16.04
C HIS A 173 30.26 12.28 -17.05
N HIS A 174 31.33 12.97 -16.64
CA HIS A 174 32.29 13.52 -17.59
C HIS A 174 33.07 12.46 -18.38
N PRO A 175 33.71 11.43 -17.79
CA PRO A 175 34.40 10.38 -18.56
C PRO A 175 33.46 9.66 -19.52
N TYR A 176 32.23 9.37 -19.09
CA TYR A 176 31.24 8.68 -19.91
C TYR A 176 30.75 9.53 -21.08
N ARG A 177 30.48 10.83 -20.84
CA ARG A 177 29.90 11.73 -21.85
C ARG A 177 30.92 12.31 -22.81
N PHE A 178 32.08 12.70 -22.31
CA PHE A 178 33.06 13.44 -23.10
C PHE A 178 34.19 12.56 -23.62
N ASN A 179 34.47 11.41 -22.97
CA ASN A 179 35.50 10.46 -23.41
C ASN A 179 34.96 9.08 -23.80
N ASN A 180 33.64 8.86 -23.78
CA ASN A 180 33.00 7.56 -24.04
C ASN A 180 33.59 6.42 -23.19
N GLU A 181 34.06 6.74 -21.99
CA GLU A 181 34.69 5.79 -21.10
C GLU A 181 33.63 5.02 -20.29
N SER A 182 33.70 3.68 -20.29
CA SER A 182 32.74 2.87 -19.52
C SER A 182 33.05 2.93 -18.00
N PRO A 183 32.06 2.68 -17.13
CA PRO A 183 32.29 2.65 -15.69
C PRO A 183 33.39 1.67 -15.26
N GLU A 184 33.46 0.50 -15.91
CA GLU A 184 34.47 -0.52 -15.66
C GLU A 184 35.86 -0.06 -16.08
N GLN A 185 35.96 0.68 -17.19
CA GLN A 185 37.22 1.25 -17.65
C GLN A 185 37.73 2.33 -16.70
N THR A 186 36.85 3.18 -16.16
CA THR A 186 37.25 4.17 -15.14
C THR A 186 37.76 3.49 -13.88
N VAL A 187 37.06 2.46 -13.41
CA VAL A 187 37.50 1.67 -12.25
C VAL A 187 38.83 0.96 -12.53
N GLN A 188 39.07 0.48 -13.76
CA GLN A 188 40.35 -0.10 -14.15
C GLN A 188 41.49 0.95 -14.12
N ASN A 189 41.22 2.18 -14.55
CA ASN A 189 42.22 3.24 -14.64
C ASN A 189 42.56 3.85 -13.27
N LEU A 190 41.54 4.12 -12.44
CA LEU A 190 41.70 4.82 -11.16
C LEU A 190 41.67 3.89 -9.95
N GLY A 191 40.89 2.81 -9.98
CA GLY A 191 40.78 1.82 -8.91
C GLY A 191 40.64 2.45 -7.51
N ILE A 192 41.62 2.15 -6.65
CA ILE A 192 41.65 2.60 -5.24
C ILE A 192 41.81 4.12 -5.07
N TYR A 193 42.19 4.85 -6.12
CA TYR A 193 42.26 6.31 -6.08
C TYR A 193 40.87 6.94 -5.97
N ILE A 194 39.79 6.25 -6.36
CA ILE A 194 38.43 6.75 -6.23
C ILE A 194 38.07 6.83 -4.74
N LYS A 195 37.98 8.06 -4.19
CA LYS A 195 37.63 8.31 -2.78
C LYS A 195 36.30 9.03 -2.59
N HIS A 196 35.85 9.75 -3.61
CA HIS A 196 34.59 10.46 -3.64
C HIS A 196 33.99 10.39 -5.04
N THR A 197 32.66 10.49 -5.18
CA THR A 197 32.01 10.46 -6.49
C THR A 197 30.94 11.52 -6.63
N HIS A 198 30.84 12.07 -7.83
CA HIS A 198 29.71 12.90 -8.26
C HIS A 198 28.85 12.14 -9.25
N ILE A 199 27.54 12.34 -9.15
CA ILE A 199 26.57 11.79 -10.08
C ILE A 199 25.60 12.88 -10.53
N LYS A 200 25.27 12.83 -11.83
CA LYS A 200 24.29 13.65 -12.52
C LYS A 200 23.89 12.93 -13.79
N ASP A 201 22.66 13.16 -14.25
CA ASP A 201 22.13 12.46 -15.41
C ASP A 201 21.92 13.41 -16.59
N SER A 202 21.95 12.88 -17.80
CA SER A 202 21.82 13.66 -19.03
C SER A 202 21.45 12.80 -20.22
N VAL A 203 20.98 13.46 -21.28
CA VAL A 203 20.89 12.91 -22.63
C VAL A 203 21.74 13.74 -23.59
N MET A 204 22.34 13.08 -24.58
CA MET A 204 23.03 13.78 -25.67
C MET A 204 22.00 14.19 -26.73
N THR A 205 21.90 15.49 -27.01
CA THR A 205 21.13 16.01 -28.15
C THR A 205 22.05 16.23 -29.35
N GLU A 206 21.51 16.57 -30.53
CA GLU A 206 22.31 16.77 -31.75
C GLU A 206 23.39 17.85 -31.62
N SER A 207 23.32 18.74 -30.61
CA SER A 207 24.25 19.87 -30.46
C SER A 207 24.75 20.16 -29.04
N SER A 208 24.29 19.46 -27.99
CA SER A 208 24.77 19.65 -26.61
C SER A 208 24.28 18.58 -25.62
N VAL A 209 24.89 18.55 -24.42
CA VAL A 209 24.40 17.79 -23.26
C VAL A 209 23.17 18.47 -22.67
N SER A 210 22.05 17.74 -22.61
CA SER A 210 20.85 18.15 -21.88
C SER A 210 20.78 17.39 -20.56
N TYR A 211 21.04 18.08 -19.44
CA TYR A 211 20.94 17.49 -18.10
C TYR A 211 19.50 17.14 -17.74
N LYS A 212 19.34 16.06 -16.98
CA LYS A 212 18.06 15.49 -16.56
C LYS A 212 18.09 15.15 -15.07
N LEU A 213 16.90 14.93 -14.50
CA LEU A 213 16.80 14.29 -13.19
C LEU A 213 17.46 12.92 -13.24
N LEU A 214 18.02 12.49 -12.11
CA LEU A 214 18.66 11.19 -12.04
C LEU A 214 17.66 10.06 -12.36
N GLY A 215 17.95 9.25 -13.37
CA GLY A 215 17.05 8.21 -13.89
C GLY A 215 16.18 8.64 -15.08
N GLU A 216 16.19 9.92 -15.46
CA GLU A 216 15.51 10.42 -16.66
C GLU A 216 16.47 10.64 -17.85
N GLY A 217 17.79 10.57 -17.62
CA GLY A 217 18.77 10.59 -18.70
C GLY A 217 19.11 9.18 -19.20
N ASN A 218 20.20 9.07 -19.93
CA ASN A 218 20.69 7.78 -20.45
C ASN A 218 22.12 7.46 -19.97
N LEU A 219 22.52 7.95 -18.78
CA LEU A 219 23.69 7.41 -18.10
C LEU A 219 23.38 5.99 -17.57
N PRO A 220 24.30 5.02 -17.70
CA PRO A 220 24.10 3.66 -17.21
C PRO A 220 24.34 3.58 -15.70
N VAL A 221 23.44 4.15 -14.90
CA VAL A 221 23.60 4.27 -13.43
C VAL A 221 23.81 2.91 -12.75
N ASP A 222 23.10 1.86 -13.18
CA ASP A 222 23.31 0.49 -12.68
C ASP A 222 24.76 0.03 -12.83
N ASN A 223 25.36 0.26 -14.01
CA ASN A 223 26.74 -0.12 -14.29
C ASN A 223 27.73 0.67 -13.43
N PHE A 224 27.50 1.97 -13.21
CA PHE A 224 28.31 2.76 -12.27
C PHE A 224 28.27 2.20 -10.86
N MET A 225 27.08 1.85 -10.37
CA MET A 225 26.92 1.29 -9.03
C MET A 225 27.55 -0.10 -8.92
N MET A 226 27.46 -0.93 -9.96
CA MET A 226 28.15 -2.21 -10.04
C MET A 226 29.68 -2.04 -10.07
N ALA A 227 30.20 -1.07 -10.84
CA ALA A 227 31.62 -0.77 -10.92
C ALA A 227 32.18 -0.32 -9.56
N LEU A 228 31.47 0.58 -8.85
CA LEU A 228 31.84 0.97 -7.48
C LEU A 228 31.81 -0.22 -6.50
N ARG A 229 30.81 -1.10 -6.60
CA ARG A 229 30.74 -2.31 -5.78
C ARG A 229 31.91 -3.27 -6.07
N SER A 230 32.39 -3.34 -7.31
CA SER A 230 33.50 -4.22 -7.70
C SER A 230 34.83 -3.89 -6.98
N ILE A 231 34.97 -2.65 -6.49
CA ILE A 231 36.13 -2.20 -5.70
C ILE A 231 35.80 -2.01 -4.21
N ASN A 232 34.65 -2.52 -3.73
CA ASN A 232 34.17 -2.34 -2.36
C ASN A 232 34.13 -0.86 -1.93
N TYR A 233 33.65 0.02 -2.82
CA TYR A 233 33.59 1.45 -2.51
C TYR A 233 32.56 1.74 -1.39
N GLU A 234 33.02 2.31 -0.29
CA GLU A 234 32.19 2.68 0.87
C GLU A 234 31.93 4.19 0.98
N GLY A 235 32.53 4.99 0.09
CA GLY A 235 32.46 6.44 0.13
C GLY A 235 31.11 7.04 -0.29
N TYR A 236 31.14 8.33 -0.57
CA TYR A 236 29.95 9.11 -0.90
C TYR A 236 29.63 9.06 -2.39
N VAL A 237 28.33 8.99 -2.68
CA VAL A 237 27.76 9.33 -3.98
C VAL A 237 27.05 10.65 -3.80
N SER A 238 27.62 11.72 -4.36
CA SER A 238 27.13 13.08 -4.21
C SER A 238 26.33 13.49 -5.45
N LEU A 239 25.09 13.94 -5.27
CA LEU A 239 24.37 14.58 -6.36
C LEU A 239 24.98 15.95 -6.64
N GLU A 240 25.47 16.14 -7.87
CA GLU A 240 25.79 17.46 -8.39
C GLU A 240 24.65 17.96 -9.27
N TRP A 241 24.00 19.04 -8.83
CA TRP A 241 22.90 19.65 -9.57
C TRP A 241 23.00 21.17 -9.52
N LEU A 242 22.84 21.82 -10.67
CA LEU A 242 22.74 23.27 -10.81
C LEU A 242 21.33 23.66 -11.23
N LYS A 243 20.79 24.75 -10.65
CA LYS A 243 19.49 25.30 -11.06
C LYS A 243 19.39 25.61 -12.55
N THR A 244 20.51 25.92 -13.20
CA THR A 244 20.58 26.21 -14.63
C THR A 244 20.47 24.97 -15.52
N TYR A 245 20.68 23.76 -14.97
CA TYR A 245 20.60 22.51 -15.74
C TYR A 245 19.20 22.21 -16.24
N MET A 246 18.18 22.57 -15.45
CA MET A 246 16.77 22.33 -15.76
C MET A 246 15.94 23.55 -15.32
N PRO A 247 15.83 24.61 -16.16
CA PRO A 247 15.11 25.84 -15.80
C PRO A 247 13.66 25.61 -15.35
N GLU A 248 13.00 24.60 -15.91
CA GLU A 248 11.64 24.17 -15.58
C GLU A 248 11.52 23.51 -14.19
N LEU A 249 12.63 23.07 -13.59
CA LEU A 249 12.66 22.37 -12.32
C LEU A 249 13.78 22.92 -11.43
N SER A 250 13.58 24.14 -10.91
CA SER A 250 14.58 24.87 -10.11
C SER A 250 14.43 24.69 -8.59
N ASN A 251 13.52 23.83 -8.14
CA ASN A 251 13.25 23.62 -6.71
C ASN A 251 14.08 22.44 -6.14
N ALA A 252 15.07 22.77 -5.30
CA ALA A 252 15.90 21.80 -4.60
C ALA A 252 15.10 20.83 -3.71
N GLY A 253 13.95 21.27 -3.16
CA GLY A 253 13.02 20.44 -2.40
C GLY A 253 12.26 19.40 -3.23
N ILE A 254 12.50 19.34 -4.55
CA ILE A 254 12.00 18.27 -5.43
C ILE A 254 13.17 17.41 -5.93
N VAL A 255 14.27 18.04 -6.34
CA VAL A 255 15.42 17.36 -6.95
C VAL A 255 16.15 16.45 -5.96
N PHE A 256 16.44 16.93 -4.75
CA PHE A 256 17.16 16.14 -3.76
C PHE A 256 16.35 14.96 -3.20
N PRO A 257 15.04 15.09 -2.90
CA PRO A 257 14.20 13.94 -2.55
C PRO A 257 14.13 12.89 -3.66
N HIS A 258 14.00 13.34 -4.92
CA HIS A 258 14.02 12.44 -6.07
C HIS A 258 15.33 11.67 -6.15
N TYR A 259 16.47 12.35 -5.97
CA TYR A 259 17.78 11.72 -5.91
C TYR A 259 17.88 10.68 -4.80
N ALA A 260 17.52 11.04 -3.56
CA ALA A 260 17.57 10.13 -2.42
C ALA A 260 16.71 8.89 -2.66
N ASN A 261 15.49 9.08 -3.17
CA ASN A 261 14.59 7.98 -3.50
C ASN A 261 15.14 7.10 -4.63
N PHE A 262 15.63 7.71 -5.73
CA PHE A 262 16.23 6.97 -6.84
C PHE A 262 17.46 6.17 -6.42
N MET A 263 18.28 6.73 -5.54
CA MET A 263 19.48 6.06 -5.05
C MET A 263 19.22 5.06 -3.94
N SER A 264 18.02 5.03 -3.34
CA SER A 264 17.68 4.11 -2.24
C SER A 264 17.82 2.64 -2.63
N LYS A 265 17.58 2.28 -3.90
CA LYS A 265 17.84 0.93 -4.45
C LYS A 265 19.32 0.54 -4.51
N TYR A 266 20.24 1.52 -4.49
CA TYR A 266 21.69 1.30 -4.60
C TYR A 266 22.45 1.53 -3.32
N ALA A 267 22.01 2.52 -2.54
CA ALA A 267 22.45 2.78 -1.18
C ALA A 267 22.21 1.48 -0.42
N GLY A 268 23.28 0.71 -0.23
CA GLY A 268 23.24 -0.57 0.46
C GLY A 268 22.42 -0.38 1.71
N VAL A 269 21.23 -0.96 1.69
CA VAL A 269 20.30 -0.88 2.79
C VAL A 269 20.83 -1.81 3.88
N GLU A 270 21.91 -1.39 4.52
CA GLU A 270 22.39 -1.98 5.78
C GLU A 270 21.44 -1.66 6.95
N GLY A 271 20.25 -1.09 6.67
CA GLY A 271 19.15 -0.92 7.63
C GLY A 271 17.84 -1.67 7.33
N SER A 272 17.68 -2.36 6.19
CA SER A 272 16.42 -3.04 5.83
C SER A 272 16.55 -4.37 5.09
N ARG A 273 17.76 -4.88 4.80
CA ARG A 273 17.95 -6.34 4.75
C ARG A 273 17.84 -6.89 6.18
N GLY A 274 16.65 -6.80 6.76
CA GLY A 274 16.29 -7.61 7.90
C GLY A 274 16.51 -9.05 7.49
N ARG A 275 17.18 -9.83 8.37
CA ARG A 275 17.23 -11.27 8.22
C ARG A 275 15.81 -11.77 7.99
N LEU A 276 15.57 -12.50 6.91
CA LEU A 276 14.29 -13.16 6.68
C LEU A 276 13.93 -13.96 7.94
N GLN A 277 12.67 -13.83 8.33
CA GLN A 277 12.12 -14.54 9.45
C GLN A 277 11.72 -15.94 8.99
N VAL A 278 11.88 -16.92 9.86
CA VAL A 278 11.47 -18.30 9.58
C VAL A 278 10.16 -18.56 10.30
N SER A 279 9.18 -19.12 9.60
CA SER A 279 7.89 -19.56 10.19
C SER A 279 8.12 -20.47 11.40
N ASN A 280 7.12 -20.56 12.29
CA ASN A 280 7.24 -21.41 13.48
C ASN A 280 7.46 -22.89 13.10
N ARG A 281 6.97 -23.32 11.93
CA ARG A 281 7.18 -24.67 11.37
C ARG A 281 8.57 -24.90 10.78
N GLY A 282 9.36 -23.86 10.54
CA GLY A 282 10.68 -24.00 9.92
C GLY A 282 10.67 -24.23 8.41
N THR A 283 9.52 -24.12 7.74
CA THR A 283 9.33 -24.55 6.33
C THR A 283 9.36 -23.41 5.33
N GLY A 284 8.97 -22.19 5.74
CA GLY A 284 8.95 -21.01 4.87
C GLY A 284 9.50 -19.76 5.55
N ASN A 285 9.82 -18.75 4.74
CA ASN A 285 10.36 -17.47 5.18
C ASN A 285 9.34 -16.33 5.02
N TYR A 286 9.55 -15.22 5.72
CA TYR A 286 8.77 -13.98 5.57
C TYR A 286 9.62 -12.76 5.95
N ILE A 287 9.17 -11.55 5.58
CA ILE A 287 10.03 -10.35 5.56
C ILE A 287 10.09 -9.65 6.92
N TRP A 288 8.93 -9.40 7.52
CA TRP A 288 8.82 -8.57 8.73
C TRP A 288 8.70 -9.42 10.00
N PRO A 289 9.39 -9.10 11.11
CA PRO A 289 9.18 -9.77 12.40
C PRO A 289 7.70 -9.80 12.80
N LYS A 290 7.25 -10.89 13.41
CA LYS A 290 5.88 -10.98 13.94
C LYS A 290 5.65 -9.91 14.99
N GLU A 291 4.39 -9.50 15.13
CA GLU A 291 3.99 -8.55 16.17
C GLU A 291 4.80 -7.25 16.09
N THR A 292 4.88 -6.69 14.88
CA THR A 292 5.45 -5.38 14.61
C THR A 292 4.54 -4.57 13.70
N ILE A 293 4.49 -3.26 13.92
CA ILE A 293 3.83 -2.33 13.00
C ILE A 293 4.86 -1.85 11.98
N ILE A 294 4.45 -1.80 10.71
CA ILE A 294 5.30 -1.41 9.59
C ILE A 294 4.79 -0.12 8.94
N ASP A 295 5.74 0.76 8.62
CA ASP A 295 5.50 2.11 8.14
C ASP A 295 5.69 2.21 6.62
N ILE A 296 4.94 1.40 5.87
CA ILE A 296 5.06 1.31 4.41
C ILE A 296 3.71 1.49 3.72
N THR A 297 3.76 1.92 2.45
CA THR A 297 2.61 1.96 1.55
C THR A 297 2.43 0.62 0.82
N PHE A 298 1.31 0.45 0.10
CA PHE A 298 1.10 -0.73 -0.74
C PHE A 298 2.20 -0.86 -1.82
N PRO A 299 2.55 0.19 -2.58
CA PRO A 299 3.64 0.12 -3.56
C PRO A 299 4.96 -0.39 -2.95
N GLN A 300 5.36 0.18 -1.82
CA GLN A 300 6.56 -0.23 -1.09
C GLN A 300 6.48 -1.68 -0.62
N LEU A 301 5.30 -2.14 -0.17
CA LEU A 301 5.06 -3.54 0.19
C LEU A 301 5.30 -4.47 -1.02
N LEU A 302 4.70 -4.18 -2.17
CA LEU A 302 4.88 -5.02 -3.36
C LEU A 302 6.32 -5.01 -3.86
N ASP A 303 6.96 -3.83 -3.93
CA ASP A 303 8.36 -3.71 -4.34
C ASP A 303 9.27 -4.51 -3.42
N ARG A 304 9.07 -4.42 -2.10
CA ARG A 304 9.84 -5.18 -1.11
C ARG A 304 9.69 -6.70 -1.27
N VAL A 305 8.47 -7.17 -1.56
CA VAL A 305 8.21 -8.60 -1.79
C VAL A 305 8.85 -9.07 -3.10
N CYS A 306 8.82 -8.26 -4.15
CA CYS A 306 9.50 -8.57 -5.42
C CYS A 306 11.01 -8.68 -5.26
N GLU A 307 11.61 -7.82 -4.42
CA GLU A 307 13.05 -7.82 -4.14
C GLU A 307 13.49 -9.04 -3.34
N GLU A 308 12.74 -9.41 -2.30
CA GLU A 308 13.11 -10.51 -1.40
C GLU A 308 12.72 -11.89 -1.95
N PHE A 309 11.65 -11.98 -2.75
CA PHE A 309 11.12 -13.23 -3.30
C PHE A 309 10.86 -13.15 -4.82
N PRO A 310 11.90 -12.94 -5.65
CA PRO A 310 11.73 -12.70 -7.09
C PRO A 310 11.14 -13.90 -7.85
N ASP A 311 11.43 -15.13 -7.40
CA ASP A 311 10.96 -16.37 -8.04
C ASP A 311 9.64 -16.89 -7.44
N GLN A 312 9.11 -16.22 -6.41
CA GLN A 312 7.89 -16.66 -5.74
C GLN A 312 6.66 -16.32 -6.57
N TYR A 313 5.78 -17.32 -6.76
CA TYR A 313 4.49 -17.09 -7.39
C TYR A 313 3.62 -16.17 -6.52
N ALA A 314 3.16 -15.07 -7.10
CA ALA A 314 2.08 -14.26 -6.52
C ALA A 314 0.72 -14.91 -6.79
N PHE A 315 0.48 -15.35 -8.03
CA PHE A 315 -0.79 -15.91 -8.45
C PHE A 315 -0.63 -17.24 -9.18
N ARG A 316 -1.48 -18.21 -8.81
CA ARG A 316 -1.69 -19.47 -9.53
C ARG A 316 -3.19 -19.78 -9.62
N TYR A 317 -3.82 -19.33 -10.71
CA TYR A 317 -5.24 -19.61 -10.96
C TYR A 317 -5.46 -21.02 -11.52
N THR A 318 -6.52 -21.68 -11.06
CA THR A 318 -7.01 -22.95 -11.64
C THR A 318 -8.20 -22.75 -12.59
N THR A 319 -8.87 -21.58 -12.50
CA THR A 319 -10.08 -21.24 -13.25
C THR A 319 -9.84 -20.29 -14.42
N CYS A 320 -8.64 -19.71 -14.52
CA CYS A 320 -8.25 -18.73 -15.54
C CYS A 320 -6.80 -19.00 -15.95
N ASP A 321 -6.42 -18.62 -17.18
CA ASP A 321 -5.04 -18.67 -17.64
C ASP A 321 -4.26 -17.45 -17.11
N TYR A 322 -3.94 -17.48 -15.81
CA TYR A 322 -3.21 -16.42 -15.14
C TYR A 322 -2.29 -16.99 -14.06
N THR A 323 -1.00 -17.05 -14.37
CA THR A 323 0.08 -17.41 -13.45
C THR A 323 1.13 -16.32 -13.50
N ARG A 324 1.53 -15.82 -12.33
CA ARG A 324 2.49 -14.72 -12.20
C ARG A 324 3.39 -14.92 -10.99
N THR A 325 4.69 -14.68 -11.15
CA THR A 325 5.56 -14.33 -10.03
C THR A 325 5.21 -12.94 -9.49
N TYR A 326 5.71 -12.58 -8.30
CA TYR A 326 5.52 -11.23 -7.77
C TYR A 326 6.04 -10.14 -8.72
N PRO A 327 7.26 -10.25 -9.31
CA PRO A 327 7.73 -9.31 -10.32
C PRO A 327 6.82 -9.23 -11.57
N GLU A 328 6.39 -10.35 -12.13
CA GLU A 328 5.51 -10.34 -13.31
C GLU A 328 4.14 -9.72 -12.98
N PHE A 329 3.61 -9.97 -11.78
CA PHE A 329 2.40 -9.31 -11.30
C PHE A 329 2.59 -7.80 -11.14
N ARG A 330 3.73 -7.35 -10.61
CA ARG A 330 4.06 -5.93 -10.52
C ARG A 330 4.11 -5.27 -11.90
N ASP A 331 4.62 -5.96 -12.92
CA ASP A 331 4.67 -5.44 -14.28
C ASP A 331 3.26 -5.30 -14.90
N ASP A 332 2.34 -6.24 -14.63
CA ASP A 332 0.93 -6.12 -15.01
C ASP A 332 0.27 -4.91 -14.31
N VAL A 333 0.55 -4.72 -13.02
CA VAL A 333 0.09 -3.57 -12.22
C VAL A 333 0.61 -2.26 -12.79
N ASP A 334 1.90 -2.19 -13.13
CA ASP A 334 2.53 -1.00 -13.69
C ASP A 334 1.99 -0.64 -15.06
N THR A 335 1.69 -1.64 -15.88
CA THR A 335 1.04 -1.44 -17.18
C THR A 335 -0.34 -0.81 -17.01
N PHE A 336 -1.18 -1.34 -16.11
CA PHE A 336 -2.51 -0.77 -15.89
C PHE A 336 -2.47 0.57 -15.15
N ALA A 337 -1.49 0.79 -14.26
CA ALA A 337 -1.27 2.09 -13.62
C ALA A 337 -0.99 3.20 -14.65
N ARG A 338 -0.14 2.92 -15.64
CA ARG A 338 0.12 3.84 -16.77
C ARG A 338 -1.14 4.12 -17.58
N ALA A 339 -1.95 3.09 -17.84
CA ALA A 339 -3.24 3.25 -18.51
C ALA A 339 -4.19 4.16 -17.72
N LEU A 340 -4.36 3.96 -16.41
CA LEU A 340 -5.21 4.80 -15.56
C LEU A 340 -4.74 6.27 -15.56
N ILE A 341 -3.43 6.51 -15.48
CA ILE A 341 -2.85 7.87 -15.57
C ILE A 341 -3.23 8.50 -16.91
N SER A 342 -3.05 7.78 -18.02
CA SER A 342 -3.37 8.26 -19.36
C SER A 342 -4.87 8.52 -19.55
N LEU A 343 -5.73 7.75 -18.88
CA LEU A 343 -7.18 7.92 -18.85
C LEU A 343 -7.63 9.07 -17.94
N GLY A 344 -6.68 9.80 -17.35
CA GLY A 344 -6.92 11.04 -16.59
C GLY A 344 -7.07 10.85 -15.09
N VAL A 345 -6.90 9.63 -14.55
CA VAL A 345 -6.98 9.39 -13.10
C VAL A 345 -5.84 10.12 -12.40
N LYS A 346 -6.15 10.88 -11.35
CA LYS A 346 -5.22 11.65 -10.51
C LYS A 346 -5.11 11.05 -9.11
N GLN A 347 -4.13 11.53 -8.34
CA GLN A 347 -4.06 11.22 -6.91
C GLN A 347 -5.34 11.71 -6.22
N GLY A 348 -5.92 10.86 -5.37
CA GLY A 348 -7.18 11.11 -4.69
C GLY A 348 -8.46 10.85 -5.52
N ASP A 349 -8.35 10.60 -6.83
CA ASP A 349 -9.51 10.18 -7.62
C ASP A 349 -9.96 8.77 -7.23
N HIS A 350 -11.23 8.48 -7.45
CA HIS A 350 -11.85 7.22 -7.03
C HIS A 350 -12.06 6.28 -8.23
N VAL A 351 -11.51 5.08 -8.16
CA VAL A 351 -11.66 4.03 -9.19
C VAL A 351 -12.52 2.92 -8.60
N ALA A 352 -13.71 2.71 -9.16
CA ALA A 352 -14.62 1.66 -8.70
C ALA A 352 -14.37 0.36 -9.47
N ILE A 353 -14.47 -0.77 -8.77
CA ILE A 353 -14.43 -2.09 -9.40
C ILE A 353 -15.65 -2.95 -9.04
N TRP A 354 -16.38 -3.35 -10.08
CA TRP A 354 -17.57 -4.19 -10.03
C TRP A 354 -17.33 -5.51 -10.75
N ALA A 355 -16.56 -6.38 -10.09
CA ALA A 355 -16.12 -7.65 -10.64
C ALA A 355 -16.00 -8.72 -9.55
N THR A 356 -16.00 -9.98 -9.98
CA THR A 356 -15.67 -11.12 -9.14
C THR A 356 -14.15 -11.26 -8.99
N ASN A 357 -13.64 -12.37 -8.44
CA ASN A 357 -12.22 -12.55 -8.09
C ASN A 357 -11.31 -12.83 -9.32
N ILE A 358 -11.54 -12.16 -10.45
CA ILE A 358 -10.74 -12.26 -11.68
C ILE A 358 -9.40 -11.52 -11.54
N PRO A 359 -8.36 -11.84 -12.34
CA PRO A 359 -7.06 -11.16 -12.28
C PRO A 359 -7.14 -9.63 -12.38
N GLN A 360 -8.01 -9.11 -13.24
CA GLN A 360 -8.25 -7.68 -13.43
C GLN A 360 -8.67 -6.99 -12.13
N TRP A 361 -9.30 -7.71 -11.20
CA TRP A 361 -9.64 -7.18 -9.88
C TRP A 361 -8.39 -6.81 -9.09
N TYR A 362 -7.45 -7.73 -8.99
CA TYR A 362 -6.18 -7.55 -8.28
C TYR A 362 -5.34 -6.48 -8.97
N ILE A 363 -5.21 -6.53 -10.30
CA ILE A 363 -4.47 -5.54 -11.08
C ILE A 363 -5.06 -4.14 -10.86
N THR A 364 -6.39 -3.99 -10.89
CA THR A 364 -7.05 -2.70 -10.64
C THR A 364 -6.77 -2.18 -9.24
N PHE A 365 -6.92 -3.01 -8.19
CA PHE A 365 -6.59 -2.61 -6.82
C PHE A 365 -5.17 -2.05 -6.73
N TRP A 366 -4.19 -2.85 -7.16
CA TRP A 366 -2.78 -2.51 -7.01
C TRP A 366 -2.38 -1.32 -7.89
N ALA A 367 -2.91 -1.21 -9.11
CA ALA A 367 -2.63 -0.08 -10.00
C ALA A 367 -3.21 1.23 -9.45
N THR A 368 -4.43 1.20 -8.92
CA THR A 368 -5.10 2.35 -8.30
C THR A 368 -4.30 2.86 -7.09
N VAL A 369 -3.95 1.97 -6.16
CA VAL A 369 -3.20 2.38 -4.96
C VAL A 369 -1.76 2.77 -5.30
N LYS A 370 -1.17 2.29 -6.41
CA LYS A 370 0.19 2.66 -6.84
C LYS A 370 0.31 4.07 -7.42
N ILE A 371 -0.79 4.63 -7.90
CA ILE A 371 -0.83 5.99 -8.43
C ILE A 371 -1.44 7.01 -7.45
N GLY A 372 -1.69 6.60 -6.20
CA GLY A 372 -2.27 7.43 -5.15
C GLY A 372 -3.77 7.69 -5.31
N ALA A 373 -4.46 6.90 -6.13
CA ALA A 373 -5.91 6.92 -6.25
C ALA A 373 -6.55 5.99 -5.21
N VAL A 374 -7.86 6.11 -4.99
CA VAL A 374 -8.60 5.29 -4.01
C VAL A 374 -9.39 4.22 -4.75
N LEU A 375 -9.21 2.95 -4.38
CA LEU A 375 -10.06 1.88 -4.90
C LEU A 375 -11.40 1.85 -4.15
N VAL A 376 -12.50 1.96 -4.89
CA VAL A 376 -13.85 1.73 -4.39
C VAL A 376 -14.31 0.32 -4.75
N THR A 377 -14.62 -0.50 -3.75
CA THR A 377 -15.10 -1.86 -3.97
C THR A 377 -16.62 -1.89 -4.12
N VAL A 378 -17.10 -2.59 -5.14
CA VAL A 378 -18.54 -2.72 -5.41
C VAL A 378 -19.00 -4.15 -5.14
N ASN A 379 -20.08 -4.29 -4.35
CA ASN A 379 -20.70 -5.60 -4.12
C ASN A 379 -21.27 -6.15 -5.44
N THR A 380 -20.84 -7.36 -5.79
CA THR A 380 -21.29 -8.06 -7.02
C THR A 380 -22.80 -8.34 -7.06
N ALA A 381 -23.50 -8.29 -5.93
CA ALA A 381 -24.94 -8.48 -5.88
C ALA A 381 -25.76 -7.20 -6.11
N TYR A 382 -25.13 -6.03 -6.17
CA TYR A 382 -25.84 -4.76 -6.30
C TYR A 382 -26.69 -4.70 -7.56
N LYS A 383 -27.84 -4.04 -7.44
CA LYS A 383 -28.72 -3.71 -8.55
C LYS A 383 -28.67 -2.20 -8.81
N ILE A 384 -29.40 -1.75 -9.82
CA ILE A 384 -29.36 -0.38 -10.35
C ILE A 384 -29.40 0.71 -9.27
N HIS A 385 -30.26 0.58 -8.27
CA HIS A 385 -30.41 1.58 -7.21
C HIS A 385 -29.16 1.67 -6.33
N GLU A 386 -28.62 0.53 -5.91
CA GLU A 386 -27.46 0.44 -5.02
C GLU A 386 -26.18 0.90 -5.73
N ILE A 387 -25.99 0.48 -6.99
CA ILE A 387 -24.80 0.86 -7.76
C ILE A 387 -24.82 2.33 -8.17
N GLU A 388 -25.96 2.89 -8.58
CA GLU A 388 -26.05 4.33 -8.88
C GLU A 388 -25.72 5.16 -7.64
N TYR A 389 -26.28 4.80 -6.49
CA TYR A 389 -25.98 5.48 -5.23
C TYR A 389 -24.48 5.42 -4.92
N LEU A 390 -23.88 4.23 -4.99
CA LEU A 390 -22.45 4.05 -4.70
C LEU A 390 -21.57 4.88 -5.64
N LEU A 391 -21.77 4.78 -6.96
CA LEU A 391 -20.95 5.49 -7.96
C LEU A 391 -21.07 7.01 -7.80
N ARG A 392 -22.25 7.49 -7.44
CA ARG A 392 -22.51 8.90 -7.19
C ARG A 392 -21.93 9.38 -5.86
N GLN A 393 -22.13 8.64 -4.77
CA GLN A 393 -21.68 9.04 -3.43
C GLN A 393 -20.16 9.00 -3.31
N SER A 394 -19.53 8.05 -4.01
CA SER A 394 -18.07 7.94 -4.12
C SER A 394 -17.46 8.91 -5.12
N ASP A 395 -18.19 9.78 -5.83
CA ASP A 395 -17.59 10.59 -6.91
C ASP A 395 -16.72 9.76 -7.88
N THR A 396 -17.16 8.54 -8.23
CA THR A 396 -16.33 7.61 -9.03
C THR A 396 -15.89 8.25 -10.34
N HIS A 397 -14.57 8.26 -10.58
CA HIS A 397 -13.94 8.75 -11.81
C HIS A 397 -13.90 7.67 -12.90
N THR A 398 -13.49 6.45 -12.55
CA THR A 398 -13.36 5.34 -13.49
C THR A 398 -14.04 4.10 -12.92
N LEU A 399 -14.88 3.43 -13.71
CA LEU A 399 -15.49 2.15 -13.36
C LEU A 399 -14.85 1.02 -14.16
N VAL A 400 -14.35 -0.02 -13.48
CA VAL A 400 -13.92 -1.29 -14.07
C VAL A 400 -14.96 -2.36 -13.73
N MET A 401 -15.46 -3.11 -14.71
CA MET A 401 -16.54 -4.07 -14.49
C MET A 401 -16.46 -5.30 -15.39
N ILE A 402 -17.00 -6.42 -14.92
CA ILE A 402 -17.37 -7.56 -15.78
C ILE A 402 -18.75 -7.33 -16.40
N ASP A 403 -19.20 -8.21 -17.29
CA ASP A 403 -20.48 -7.99 -17.97
C ASP A 403 -21.69 -8.31 -17.09
N SER A 404 -21.57 -9.37 -16.29
CA SER A 404 -22.65 -9.88 -15.45
C SER A 404 -22.16 -10.81 -14.35
N TYR A 405 -22.99 -11.02 -13.33
CA TYR A 405 -22.78 -12.08 -12.35
C TYR A 405 -24.11 -12.56 -11.81
N LYS A 406 -24.30 -13.89 -11.81
CA LYS A 406 -25.56 -14.55 -11.43
C LYS A 406 -26.73 -13.95 -12.20
N ASP A 407 -27.66 -13.30 -11.50
CA ASP A 407 -28.88 -12.69 -12.04
C ASP A 407 -28.74 -11.17 -12.30
N ALA A 408 -27.56 -10.58 -12.13
CA ALA A 408 -27.31 -9.17 -12.38
C ALA A 408 -26.55 -8.97 -13.70
N ASN A 409 -27.16 -8.23 -14.63
CA ASN A 409 -26.55 -7.80 -15.88
C ASN A 409 -26.01 -6.38 -15.72
N TYR A 410 -24.70 -6.25 -15.52
CA TYR A 410 -24.06 -4.98 -15.19
C TYR A 410 -24.05 -4.04 -16.39
N VAL A 411 -23.88 -4.59 -17.60
CA VAL A 411 -23.89 -3.81 -18.85
C VAL A 411 -25.22 -3.09 -19.04
N GLU A 412 -26.34 -3.79 -18.90
CA GLU A 412 -27.67 -3.19 -19.07
C GLU A 412 -27.95 -2.16 -17.97
N ILE A 413 -27.57 -2.44 -16.72
CA ILE A 413 -27.68 -1.50 -15.60
C ILE A 413 -26.91 -0.20 -15.90
N ILE A 414 -25.68 -0.30 -16.40
CA ILE A 414 -24.85 0.86 -16.71
C ILE A 414 -25.36 1.63 -17.92
N LYS A 415 -25.91 0.98 -18.95
CA LYS A 415 -26.59 1.66 -20.05
C LYS A 415 -27.80 2.45 -19.59
N GLU A 416 -28.56 1.93 -18.62
CA GLU A 416 -29.71 2.64 -18.04
C GLU A 416 -29.27 3.84 -17.18
N ILE A 417 -28.18 3.70 -16.42
CA ILE A 417 -27.62 4.81 -15.62
C ILE A 417 -26.96 5.87 -16.51
N CYS A 418 -26.29 5.46 -17.58
CA CYS A 418 -25.56 6.32 -18.51
C CYS A 418 -26.06 6.15 -19.95
N PRO A 419 -27.27 6.62 -20.27
CA PRO A 419 -27.82 6.53 -21.64
C PRO A 419 -26.96 7.28 -22.67
N GLU A 420 -26.08 8.20 -22.22
CA GLU A 420 -25.13 8.91 -23.07
C GLU A 420 -24.12 7.97 -23.78
N LEU A 421 -23.92 6.75 -23.27
CA LEU A 421 -23.01 5.75 -23.87
C LEU A 421 -23.39 5.38 -25.31
N GLU A 422 -24.66 5.49 -25.69
CA GLU A 422 -25.12 5.16 -27.04
C GLU A 422 -24.52 6.09 -28.12
N HIS A 423 -24.10 7.29 -27.75
CA HIS A 423 -23.51 8.27 -28.67
C HIS A 423 -22.10 8.70 -28.29
N HIS A 424 -21.54 8.13 -27.21
CA HIS A 424 -20.21 8.46 -26.70
C HIS A 424 -19.11 7.73 -27.48
N GLU A 425 -17.99 8.43 -27.73
CA GLU A 425 -16.80 7.85 -28.34
C GLU A 425 -15.91 7.21 -27.27
N SER A 426 -15.64 5.91 -27.39
CA SER A 426 -14.77 5.18 -26.48
C SER A 426 -13.38 5.82 -26.37
N GLY A 427 -12.85 5.95 -25.15
CA GLY A 427 -11.54 6.58 -24.90
C GLY A 427 -11.58 8.11 -24.77
N LYS A 428 -12.72 8.76 -24.99
CA LYS A 428 -12.95 10.15 -24.58
C LYS A 428 -13.57 10.19 -23.18
N PRO A 429 -13.36 11.27 -22.40
CA PRO A 429 -13.99 11.41 -21.09
C PRO A 429 -15.53 11.47 -21.20
N LEU A 430 -16.22 10.56 -20.52
CA LEU A 430 -17.68 10.52 -20.39
C LEU A 430 -18.18 11.68 -19.53
N HIS A 431 -19.35 12.21 -19.88
CA HIS A 431 -20.06 13.23 -19.11
C HIS A 431 -21.52 12.79 -18.89
N SER A 432 -21.73 11.88 -17.93
CA SER A 432 -23.07 11.42 -17.57
C SER A 432 -23.78 12.41 -16.65
N LYS A 433 -25.07 12.66 -16.90
CA LYS A 433 -25.88 13.54 -16.04
C LYS A 433 -26.11 12.95 -14.64
N ARG A 434 -26.31 11.64 -14.53
CA ARG A 434 -26.56 10.94 -13.25
C ARG A 434 -25.27 10.76 -12.45
N LEU A 435 -24.14 10.61 -13.14
CA LEU A 435 -22.81 10.38 -12.56
C LEU A 435 -21.81 11.45 -13.06
N PRO A 436 -21.82 12.67 -12.51
CA PRO A 436 -21.08 13.82 -13.06
C PRO A 436 -19.55 13.67 -12.99
N PHE A 437 -19.03 12.80 -12.12
CA PHE A 437 -17.59 12.55 -11.98
C PHE A 437 -17.09 11.38 -12.82
N LEU A 438 -17.98 10.52 -13.32
CA LEU A 438 -17.59 9.34 -14.11
C LEU A 438 -17.07 9.79 -15.48
N ARG A 439 -15.83 9.39 -15.79
CA ARG A 439 -15.11 9.71 -17.03
C ARG A 439 -14.84 8.48 -17.89
N ASN A 440 -14.65 7.32 -17.28
CA ASN A 440 -14.30 6.11 -18.01
C ASN A 440 -15.08 4.91 -17.49
N ILE A 441 -15.48 4.02 -18.40
CA ILE A 441 -16.04 2.71 -18.10
C ILE A 441 -15.22 1.68 -18.87
N ILE A 442 -14.66 0.71 -18.14
CA ILE A 442 -13.80 -0.35 -18.64
C ILE A 442 -14.51 -1.70 -18.44
N THR A 443 -14.84 -2.39 -19.52
CA THR A 443 -15.45 -3.73 -19.50
C THR A 443 -14.38 -4.80 -19.66
N CYS A 444 -14.38 -5.80 -18.76
CA CYS A 444 -13.33 -6.83 -18.72
C CYS A 444 -13.54 -7.95 -19.74
N GLU A 445 -14.77 -8.18 -20.19
CA GLU A 445 -15.16 -9.38 -20.94
C GLU A 445 -15.68 -9.08 -22.35
N SER A 446 -16.41 -7.97 -22.52
CA SER A 446 -16.97 -7.56 -23.81
C SER A 446 -16.53 -6.18 -24.27
N THR A 447 -16.80 -5.89 -25.54
CA THR A 447 -16.72 -4.54 -26.10
C THR A 447 -18.11 -3.93 -26.09
N GLN A 448 -18.28 -2.81 -25.37
CA GLN A 448 -19.54 -2.06 -25.30
C GLN A 448 -19.37 -0.68 -25.91
N LYS A 449 -20.42 -0.19 -26.57
CA LYS A 449 -20.43 1.15 -27.17
C LYS A 449 -20.20 2.21 -26.09
N GLY A 450 -19.33 3.18 -26.37
CA GLY A 450 -18.95 4.23 -25.42
C GLY A 450 -18.07 3.76 -24.25
N CYS A 451 -17.75 2.46 -24.15
CA CYS A 451 -16.85 1.92 -23.12
C CYS A 451 -15.52 1.51 -23.75
N LEU A 452 -14.48 1.40 -22.93
CA LEU A 452 -13.24 0.72 -23.30
C LEU A 452 -13.36 -0.75 -22.89
N ASN A 453 -12.93 -1.69 -23.73
CA ASN A 453 -12.66 -3.03 -23.22
C ASN A 453 -11.28 -3.07 -22.51
N TRP A 454 -10.96 -4.16 -21.82
CA TRP A 454 -9.72 -4.29 -21.04
C TRP A 454 -8.44 -4.06 -21.88
N ASP A 455 -8.32 -4.69 -23.05
CA ASP A 455 -7.14 -4.58 -23.91
C ASP A 455 -7.00 -3.16 -24.50
N GLN A 456 -8.13 -2.55 -24.87
CA GLN A 456 -8.17 -1.15 -25.30
C GLN A 456 -7.70 -0.24 -24.17
N ALA A 457 -8.16 -0.45 -22.93
CA ALA A 457 -7.69 0.32 -21.79
C ALA A 457 -6.18 0.14 -21.58
N LEU A 458 -5.65 -1.09 -21.63
CA LEU A 458 -4.22 -1.35 -21.51
C LEU A 458 -3.39 -0.65 -22.60
N SER A 459 -3.93 -0.48 -23.81
CA SER A 459 -3.23 0.24 -24.89
C SER A 459 -2.92 1.71 -24.55
N PHE A 460 -3.65 2.33 -23.61
CA PHE A 460 -3.34 3.67 -23.14
C PHE A 460 -2.05 3.73 -22.30
N ALA A 461 -1.55 2.59 -21.83
CA ALA A 461 -0.26 2.53 -21.14
C ALA A 461 0.88 3.10 -22.00
N TYR A 462 0.84 2.90 -23.33
CA TYR A 462 1.87 3.41 -24.25
C TYR A 462 1.97 4.94 -24.31
N GLN A 463 0.95 5.67 -23.83
CA GLN A 463 0.93 7.13 -23.81
C GLN A 463 1.56 7.73 -22.54
N THR A 464 1.78 6.91 -21.51
CA THR A 464 2.34 7.35 -20.23
C THR A 464 3.64 6.60 -19.97
N PRO A 465 4.77 7.26 -19.69
CA PRO A 465 6.02 6.58 -19.36
C PRO A 465 5.97 6.01 -17.93
N ILE A 466 6.72 4.93 -17.65
CA ILE A 466 6.67 4.21 -16.36
C ILE A 466 7.09 5.11 -15.19
N GLU A 467 7.96 6.08 -15.43
CA GLU A 467 8.47 7.06 -14.49
C GLU A 467 7.33 7.90 -13.90
N ALA A 468 6.23 8.10 -14.64
CA ALA A 468 5.05 8.77 -14.11
C ALA A 468 4.38 7.98 -12.97
N VAL A 469 4.41 6.64 -13.04
CA VAL A 469 3.95 5.77 -11.95
C VAL A 469 4.90 5.89 -10.76
N HIS A 470 6.21 5.79 -10.98
CA HIS A 470 7.21 5.91 -9.90
C HIS A 470 7.12 7.24 -9.16
N ARG A 471 7.00 8.36 -9.89
CA ARG A 471 6.81 9.69 -9.28
C ARG A 471 5.55 9.75 -8.42
N ARG A 472 4.44 9.18 -8.87
CA ARG A 472 3.21 9.14 -8.08
C ARG A 472 3.35 8.26 -6.85
N ALA A 473 3.90 7.05 -6.99
CA ALA A 473 4.12 6.14 -5.89
C ALA A 473 4.98 6.76 -4.77
N ALA A 474 6.01 7.54 -5.14
CA ALA A 474 6.89 8.23 -4.20
C ALA A 474 6.22 9.38 -3.42
N MET A 475 5.10 9.94 -3.92
CA MET A 475 4.36 11.02 -3.25
C MET A 475 3.29 10.52 -2.28
N ILE A 476 3.03 9.21 -2.22
CA ILE A 476 1.97 8.63 -1.39
C ILE A 476 2.39 8.65 0.07
N ASN A 477 1.52 9.18 0.93
CA ASN A 477 1.67 9.04 2.38
C ASN A 477 0.95 7.78 2.87
N LYS A 478 1.51 7.08 3.86
CA LYS A 478 0.88 5.89 4.46
C LYS A 478 -0.50 6.18 5.09
N HIS A 479 -0.80 7.43 5.45
CA HIS A 479 -2.10 7.85 5.98
C HIS A 479 -3.09 8.35 4.91
N ASP A 480 -2.72 8.26 3.63
CA ASP A 480 -3.64 8.47 2.52
C ASP A 480 -4.64 7.32 2.43
N VAL A 481 -5.86 7.64 2.02
CA VAL A 481 -6.92 6.65 1.79
C VAL A 481 -6.54 5.84 0.55
N CYS A 482 -6.49 4.53 0.68
CA CYS A 482 -6.18 3.62 -0.42
C CYS A 482 -7.41 2.83 -0.88
N ASN A 483 -8.36 2.63 0.02
CA ASN A 483 -9.54 1.82 -0.24
C ASN A 483 -10.77 2.43 0.44
N MET A 484 -11.91 2.36 -0.26
CA MET A 484 -13.21 2.69 0.27
C MET A 484 -14.18 1.53 0.06
N GLN A 485 -14.75 1.05 1.16
CA GLN A 485 -15.71 -0.07 1.16
C GLN A 485 -17.06 0.42 1.66
N TYR A 486 -18.14 -0.01 1.00
CA TYR A 486 -19.49 0.39 1.40
C TYR A 486 -20.11 -0.63 2.35
N THR A 487 -20.50 -0.16 3.54
CA THR A 487 -21.29 -0.94 4.49
C THR A 487 -22.74 -0.47 4.45
N SER A 488 -23.70 -1.38 4.54
CA SER A 488 -25.12 -1.06 4.72
C SER A 488 -25.25 -0.28 6.03
N GLY A 489 -25.61 0.99 6.01
CA GLY A 489 -25.62 1.82 7.21
C GLY A 489 -26.83 1.52 8.11
N THR A 490 -26.73 1.80 9.42
CA THR A 490 -27.90 1.87 10.32
C THR A 490 -28.98 2.87 9.89
N THR A 491 -28.61 3.81 9.01
CA THR A 491 -29.45 4.90 8.50
C THR A 491 -30.16 4.56 7.17
N GLY A 492 -30.10 3.30 6.71
CA GLY A 492 -30.79 2.83 5.51
C GLY A 492 -30.00 2.94 4.20
N PHE A 493 -29.01 3.84 4.09
CA PHE A 493 -28.13 3.97 2.91
C PHE A 493 -26.70 3.46 3.18
N PRO A 494 -26.03 2.83 2.19
CA PRO A 494 -24.65 2.40 2.34
C PRO A 494 -23.66 3.54 2.63
N LYS A 495 -22.67 3.33 3.49
CA LYS A 495 -21.66 4.34 3.88
C LYS A 495 -20.28 3.94 3.39
N GLY A 496 -19.57 4.86 2.72
CA GLY A 496 -18.19 4.62 2.27
C GLY A 496 -17.19 4.73 3.41
N VAL A 497 -16.68 3.60 3.91
CA VAL A 497 -15.64 3.51 4.93
C VAL A 497 -14.27 3.82 4.32
N MET A 498 -13.59 4.89 4.76
CA MET A 498 -12.28 5.29 4.25
C MET A 498 -11.14 4.58 4.99
N LEU A 499 -10.41 3.71 4.28
CA LEU A 499 -9.29 2.93 4.82
C LEU A 499 -7.96 3.39 4.22
N THR A 500 -6.97 3.63 5.09
CA THR A 500 -5.63 4.10 4.70
C THR A 500 -4.67 2.94 4.42
N HIS A 501 -3.57 3.22 3.73
CA HIS A 501 -2.50 2.23 3.55
C HIS A 501 -2.04 1.66 4.89
N TYR A 502 -1.82 2.55 5.88
CA TYR A 502 -1.38 2.20 7.22
C TYR A 502 -2.37 1.29 7.94
N ASN A 503 -3.68 1.51 7.77
CA ASN A 503 -4.68 0.62 8.37
C ASN A 503 -4.60 -0.79 7.76
N VAL A 504 -4.67 -0.87 6.43
CA VAL A 504 -4.89 -2.14 5.72
C VAL A 504 -3.64 -3.01 5.71
N VAL A 505 -2.46 -2.43 5.44
CA VAL A 505 -1.19 -3.16 5.41
C VAL A 505 -0.91 -3.82 6.76
N ASN A 506 -1.02 -3.05 7.85
CA ASN A 506 -0.77 -3.57 9.19
C ASN A 506 -1.83 -4.56 9.66
N ASN A 507 -3.09 -4.42 9.23
CA ASN A 507 -4.13 -5.39 9.59
C ASN A 507 -3.87 -6.73 8.89
N GLY A 508 -3.59 -6.70 7.59
CA GLY A 508 -3.18 -7.89 6.83
C GLY A 508 -1.93 -8.57 7.41
N LYS A 509 -0.92 -7.77 7.79
CA LYS A 509 0.29 -8.29 8.46
C LYS A 509 -0.05 -9.00 9.78
N ALA A 510 -0.83 -8.36 10.66
CA ALA A 510 -1.22 -8.97 11.94
C ALA A 510 -2.04 -10.26 11.76
N ILE A 511 -2.91 -10.30 10.73
CA ILE A 511 -3.68 -11.50 10.37
C ILE A 511 -2.75 -12.64 9.91
N GLY A 512 -1.78 -12.34 9.04
CA GLY A 512 -0.79 -13.31 8.58
C GLY A 512 0.11 -13.82 9.72
N ASP A 513 0.49 -12.95 10.66
CA ASP A 513 1.23 -13.31 11.87
C ASP A 513 0.45 -14.33 12.72
N CYS A 514 -0.86 -14.10 12.93
CA CYS A 514 -1.73 -14.98 13.72
C CYS A 514 -1.89 -16.37 13.08
N MET A 515 -1.83 -16.46 11.74
CA MET A 515 -1.88 -17.72 10.98
C MET A 515 -0.50 -18.36 10.76
N ASP A 516 0.59 -17.72 11.19
CA ASP A 516 1.97 -18.12 10.86
C ASP A 516 2.15 -18.35 9.34
N LEU A 517 1.72 -17.38 8.52
CA LEU A 517 1.90 -17.43 7.07
C LEU A 517 3.38 -17.24 6.67
N SER A 518 3.77 -17.82 5.53
CA SER A 518 5.12 -17.68 4.96
C SER A 518 5.15 -18.02 3.46
N THR A 519 6.32 -17.93 2.83
CA THR A 519 6.53 -18.31 1.42
C THR A 519 6.18 -19.76 1.07
N GLU A 520 6.09 -20.66 2.06
CA GLU A 520 5.66 -22.05 1.83
C GLU A 520 4.15 -22.16 1.62
N ASP A 521 3.40 -21.17 2.06
CA ASP A 521 1.95 -21.22 2.05
C ASP A 521 1.33 -20.91 0.69
N ARG A 522 0.18 -21.54 0.46
CA ARG A 522 -0.65 -21.41 -0.73
C ARG A 522 -2.07 -21.11 -0.30
N MET A 523 -2.49 -19.87 -0.48
CA MET A 523 -3.78 -19.34 -0.04
C MET A 523 -4.83 -19.44 -1.14
N MET A 524 -5.85 -20.29 -0.95
CA MET A 524 -7.01 -20.25 -1.85
C MET A 524 -7.94 -19.09 -1.47
N ILE A 525 -8.17 -18.17 -2.42
CA ILE A 525 -9.06 -17.01 -2.22
C ILE A 525 -10.42 -17.29 -2.87
N GLN A 526 -11.38 -17.74 -2.05
CA GLN A 526 -12.76 -18.02 -2.48
C GLN A 526 -13.80 -17.03 -1.92
N VAL A 527 -13.42 -16.29 -0.88
CA VAL A 527 -14.24 -15.21 -0.32
C VAL A 527 -14.26 -14.01 -1.27
N PRO A 528 -15.33 -13.20 -1.33
CA PRO A 528 -15.43 -12.11 -2.29
C PRO A 528 -14.40 -11.00 -2.07
N MET A 529 -13.71 -10.56 -3.13
CA MET A 529 -12.71 -9.50 -3.05
C MET A 529 -13.29 -8.11 -2.77
N PHE A 530 -14.57 -7.86 -3.08
CA PHE A 530 -15.22 -6.59 -2.75
C PHE A 530 -15.37 -6.36 -1.24
N HIS A 531 -15.23 -7.41 -0.42
CA HIS A 531 -15.36 -7.37 1.02
C HIS A 531 -13.97 -7.42 1.67
N CYS A 532 -13.82 -6.80 2.84
CA CYS A 532 -12.58 -6.79 3.62
C CYS A 532 -12.01 -8.19 3.93
N PHE A 533 -12.86 -9.22 3.95
CA PHE A 533 -12.43 -10.62 4.11
C PHE A 533 -11.54 -11.10 2.94
N GLY A 534 -11.88 -10.77 1.69
CA GLY A 534 -11.00 -11.08 0.56
C GLY A 534 -9.81 -10.13 0.48
N LEU A 535 -10.07 -8.82 0.56
CA LEU A 535 -9.06 -7.79 0.36
C LEU A 535 -7.95 -7.82 1.44
N VAL A 536 -8.33 -7.87 2.71
CA VAL A 536 -7.37 -7.75 3.82
C VAL A 536 -6.92 -9.12 4.32
N LEU A 537 -7.88 -9.94 4.77
CA LEU A 537 -7.59 -11.20 5.45
C LEU A 537 -6.97 -12.25 4.53
N ALA A 538 -7.30 -12.22 3.23
CA ALA A 538 -6.69 -13.11 2.25
C ALA A 538 -5.53 -12.43 1.51
N MET A 539 -5.82 -11.47 0.62
CA MET A 539 -4.80 -10.90 -0.28
C MET A 539 -3.71 -10.15 0.49
N THR A 540 -4.06 -9.19 1.36
CA THR A 540 -3.06 -8.39 2.06
C THR A 540 -2.23 -9.22 3.04
N ALA A 541 -2.86 -10.14 3.79
CA ALA A 541 -2.16 -11.10 4.63
C ALA A 541 -1.20 -12.00 3.84
N SER A 542 -1.59 -12.39 2.63
CA SER A 542 -0.74 -13.20 1.75
C SER A 542 0.49 -12.42 1.25
N VAL A 543 0.29 -11.20 0.73
CA VAL A 543 1.39 -10.39 0.18
C VAL A 543 2.39 -9.97 1.27
N THR A 544 1.93 -9.65 2.48
CA THR A 544 2.82 -9.34 3.61
C THR A 544 3.71 -10.51 4.06
N HIS A 545 3.44 -11.73 3.59
CA HIS A 545 4.20 -12.94 3.95
C HIS A 545 4.78 -13.68 2.74
N GLY A 546 4.68 -13.12 1.52
CA GLY A 546 5.18 -13.75 0.30
C GLY A 546 4.43 -15.03 -0.10
N VAL A 547 3.18 -15.17 0.32
CA VAL A 547 2.34 -16.37 0.11
C VAL A 547 1.84 -16.43 -1.33
N THR A 548 1.86 -17.61 -1.95
CA THR A 548 1.24 -17.80 -3.27
C THR A 548 -0.29 -17.79 -3.14
N MET A 549 -0.96 -16.95 -3.93
CA MET A 549 -2.42 -16.86 -3.95
C MET A 549 -3.01 -17.69 -5.10
N SER A 550 -4.04 -18.48 -4.81
CA SER A 550 -4.81 -19.26 -5.78
C SER A 550 -6.29 -18.89 -5.72
N PRO A 551 -6.69 -17.75 -6.31
CA PRO A 551 -8.09 -17.34 -6.30
C PRO A 551 -8.96 -18.25 -7.17
N ILE A 552 -10.20 -18.45 -6.75
CA ILE A 552 -11.27 -18.93 -7.62
C ILE A 552 -12.23 -17.77 -7.92
N THR A 553 -12.65 -17.64 -9.18
CA THR A 553 -13.42 -16.46 -9.63
C THR A 553 -14.71 -16.25 -8.85
N ALA A 554 -15.39 -17.32 -8.46
CA ALA A 554 -16.53 -17.28 -7.56
C ALA A 554 -16.61 -18.60 -6.77
N PHE A 555 -17.13 -18.52 -5.53
CA PHE A 555 -17.29 -19.70 -4.69
C PHE A 555 -18.14 -20.77 -5.36
N SER A 556 -17.60 -21.99 -5.37
CA SER A 556 -18.28 -23.23 -5.74
C SER A 556 -17.53 -24.36 -5.03
N PRO A 557 -18.22 -25.25 -4.30
CA PRO A 557 -17.56 -26.36 -3.62
C PRO A 557 -16.67 -27.18 -4.57
N LYS A 558 -17.17 -27.50 -5.76
CA LYS A 558 -16.42 -28.21 -6.81
C LYS A 558 -15.13 -27.49 -7.21
N LYS A 559 -15.19 -26.19 -7.49
CA LYS A 559 -14.00 -25.40 -7.88
C LYS A 559 -12.99 -25.30 -6.72
N GLY A 560 -13.49 -25.14 -5.49
CA GLY A 560 -12.64 -25.10 -4.30
C GLY A 560 -11.88 -26.40 -4.08
N LEU A 561 -12.59 -27.54 -4.13
CA LEU A 561 -11.99 -28.88 -4.00
C LEU A 561 -11.01 -29.20 -5.13
N ASP A 562 -11.30 -28.82 -6.38
CA ASP A 562 -10.35 -28.93 -7.50
C ASP A 562 -9.08 -28.10 -7.26
N CYS A 563 -9.24 -26.87 -6.78
CA CYS A 563 -8.12 -25.98 -6.46
C CYS A 563 -7.22 -26.57 -5.37
N ILE A 564 -7.82 -27.10 -4.29
CA ILE A 564 -7.10 -27.77 -3.19
C ILE A 564 -6.17 -28.87 -3.74
N ASN A 565 -6.71 -29.75 -4.58
CA ASN A 565 -5.94 -30.85 -5.16
C ASN A 565 -4.82 -30.37 -6.10
N ARG A 566 -5.13 -29.47 -7.03
CA ARG A 566 -4.19 -29.08 -8.10
C ARG A 566 -3.06 -28.21 -7.59
N GLU A 567 -3.38 -27.29 -6.68
CA GLU A 567 -2.44 -26.30 -6.19
C GLU A 567 -1.82 -26.66 -4.85
N LYS A 568 -2.25 -27.77 -4.22
CA LYS A 568 -1.79 -28.22 -2.91
C LYS A 568 -1.95 -27.13 -1.86
N ILE A 569 -3.16 -26.62 -1.79
CA ILE A 569 -3.52 -25.48 -0.93
C ILE A 569 -3.16 -25.81 0.53
N THR A 570 -2.58 -24.84 1.22
CA THR A 570 -2.21 -24.96 2.64
C THR A 570 -3.15 -24.19 3.55
N ALA A 571 -3.77 -23.14 3.02
CA ALA A 571 -4.70 -22.27 3.73
C ALA A 571 -5.86 -21.80 2.86
N PHE A 572 -7.06 -21.71 3.44
CA PHE A 572 -8.16 -20.99 2.80
C PHE A 572 -9.12 -20.40 3.82
N HIS A 573 -9.80 -19.35 3.41
CA HIS A 573 -10.78 -18.66 4.23
C HIS A 573 -12.20 -18.98 3.78
N GLY A 574 -13.15 -18.89 4.70
CA GLY A 574 -14.55 -19.07 4.37
C GLY A 574 -15.50 -18.61 5.47
N VAL A 575 -16.75 -18.42 5.08
CA VAL A 575 -17.86 -18.38 6.02
C VAL A 575 -18.32 -19.81 6.32
N PRO A 576 -18.93 -20.12 7.48
CA PRO A 576 -19.37 -21.47 7.85
C PRO A 576 -20.17 -22.20 6.76
N THR A 577 -21.03 -21.49 6.03
CA THR A 577 -21.84 -22.07 4.94
C THR A 577 -21.00 -22.60 3.78
N MET A 578 -19.85 -22.00 3.49
CA MET A 578 -18.92 -22.48 2.47
C MET A 578 -18.28 -23.81 2.89
N PHE A 579 -17.83 -23.91 4.16
CA PHE A 579 -17.27 -25.14 4.70
C PHE A 579 -18.29 -26.27 4.71
N ILE A 580 -19.51 -26.02 5.16
CA ILE A 580 -20.62 -26.98 5.14
C ILE A 580 -20.87 -27.47 3.71
N ALA A 581 -20.93 -26.55 2.74
CA ALA A 581 -21.16 -26.91 1.34
C ALA A 581 -20.03 -27.75 0.74
N MET A 582 -18.77 -27.54 1.16
CA MET A 582 -17.62 -28.37 0.76
C MET A 582 -17.65 -29.74 1.43
N LEU A 583 -17.92 -29.82 2.75
CA LEU A 583 -18.04 -31.07 3.51
C LEU A 583 -19.15 -31.99 2.93
N GLY A 584 -20.23 -31.40 2.43
CA GLY A 584 -21.36 -32.13 1.84
C GLY A 584 -21.23 -32.44 0.35
N HIS A 585 -20.12 -32.11 -0.30
CA HIS A 585 -19.96 -32.29 -1.75
C HIS A 585 -19.48 -33.71 -2.12
N GLU A 586 -19.95 -34.25 -3.25
CA GLU A 586 -19.63 -35.62 -3.69
C GLU A 586 -18.15 -35.88 -4.00
N ASP A 587 -17.38 -34.82 -4.28
CA ASP A 587 -15.94 -34.88 -4.54
C ASP A 587 -15.09 -34.72 -3.26
N PHE A 588 -15.70 -34.54 -2.09
CA PHE A 588 -14.99 -34.32 -0.83
C PHE A 588 -14.01 -35.47 -0.52
N ASP A 589 -14.50 -36.72 -0.54
CA ASP A 589 -13.69 -37.91 -0.24
C ASP A 589 -12.58 -38.18 -1.27
N LYS A 590 -12.64 -37.50 -2.44
CA LYS A 590 -11.62 -37.60 -3.50
C LYS A 590 -10.52 -36.55 -3.35
N THR A 591 -10.66 -35.62 -2.41
CA THR A 591 -9.77 -34.46 -2.27
C THR A 591 -8.67 -34.77 -1.26
N ASP A 592 -7.42 -34.49 -1.65
CA ASP A 592 -6.25 -34.62 -0.80
C ASP A 592 -6.09 -33.36 0.06
N PHE A 593 -6.49 -33.46 1.33
CA PHE A 593 -6.32 -32.40 2.32
C PHE A 593 -4.98 -32.47 3.07
N SER A 594 -4.06 -33.39 2.73
CA SER A 594 -2.82 -33.60 3.50
C SER A 594 -1.90 -32.39 3.59
N HIS A 595 -2.01 -31.43 2.66
CA HIS A 595 -1.24 -30.19 2.63
C HIS A 595 -1.91 -29.03 3.38
N MET A 596 -3.22 -29.15 3.67
CA MET A 596 -3.94 -28.16 4.45
C MET A 596 -3.40 -28.08 5.87
N ARG A 597 -3.46 -26.89 6.45
CA ARG A 597 -3.09 -26.68 7.86
C ARG A 597 -3.98 -25.65 8.57
N THR A 598 -4.26 -24.51 7.92
CA THR A 598 -4.85 -23.33 8.57
C THR A 598 -5.88 -22.67 7.67
N GLY A 599 -6.48 -21.60 8.15
CA GLY A 599 -7.45 -20.79 7.45
C GLY A 599 -8.20 -19.92 8.44
N ILE A 600 -9.17 -19.16 7.92
CA ILE A 600 -10.07 -18.38 8.76
C ILE A 600 -11.51 -18.82 8.51
N MET A 601 -12.21 -19.15 9.59
CA MET A 601 -13.67 -19.22 9.61
C MET A 601 -14.22 -17.98 10.30
N ALA A 602 -14.88 -17.10 9.55
CA ALA A 602 -15.38 -15.82 10.06
C ALA A 602 -16.54 -15.28 9.21
N GLY A 603 -17.00 -14.07 9.51
CA GLY A 603 -18.06 -13.36 8.77
C GLY A 603 -19.48 -13.69 9.22
N SER A 604 -19.68 -14.77 9.97
CA SER A 604 -20.92 -15.09 10.69
C SER A 604 -20.61 -15.90 11.94
N PRO A 605 -21.58 -16.06 12.87
CA PRO A 605 -21.43 -16.96 14.00
C PRO A 605 -20.99 -18.36 13.53
N CYS A 606 -19.91 -18.86 14.12
CA CYS A 606 -19.25 -20.10 13.69
C CYS A 606 -19.74 -21.26 14.57
N PRO A 607 -20.47 -22.26 14.02
CA PRO A 607 -20.91 -23.40 14.80
C PRO A 607 -19.72 -24.28 15.21
N ILE A 608 -19.62 -24.59 16.50
CA ILE A 608 -18.53 -25.40 17.09
C ILE A 608 -18.36 -26.74 16.35
N LYS A 609 -19.47 -27.43 16.06
CA LYS A 609 -19.46 -28.72 15.36
C LYS A 609 -18.85 -28.63 13.96
N VAL A 610 -19.09 -27.53 13.24
CA VAL A 610 -18.52 -27.34 11.90
C VAL A 610 -17.01 -27.13 12.00
N MET A 611 -16.54 -26.36 12.98
CA MET A 611 -15.11 -26.21 13.26
C MET A 611 -14.43 -27.56 13.55
N GLU A 612 -15.04 -28.39 14.40
CA GLU A 612 -14.53 -29.73 14.70
C GLU A 612 -14.47 -30.61 13.44
N GLU A 613 -15.49 -30.59 12.58
CA GLU A 613 -15.47 -31.34 11.33
C GLU A 613 -14.39 -30.85 10.36
N VAL A 614 -14.18 -29.53 10.27
CA VAL A 614 -13.12 -28.93 9.43
C VAL A 614 -11.73 -29.32 9.94
N ILE A 615 -11.49 -29.23 11.25
CA ILE A 615 -10.23 -29.65 11.87
C ILE A 615 -9.93 -31.13 11.54
N ASN A 616 -10.91 -32.01 11.73
CA ASN A 616 -10.70 -33.45 11.63
C ASN A 616 -10.73 -33.99 10.20
N LYS A 617 -11.60 -33.46 9.33
CA LYS A 617 -11.84 -34.01 7.98
C LYS A 617 -11.12 -33.24 6.88
N MET A 618 -10.91 -31.94 7.04
CA MET A 618 -10.17 -31.10 6.06
C MET A 618 -8.71 -30.88 6.48
N HIS A 619 -8.26 -31.53 7.56
CA HIS A 619 -6.89 -31.42 8.09
C HIS A 619 -6.46 -29.97 8.33
N MET A 620 -7.32 -29.19 8.99
CA MET A 620 -7.03 -27.78 9.34
C MET A 620 -6.84 -27.61 10.86
N PRO A 621 -5.82 -28.25 11.48
CA PRO A 621 -5.60 -28.20 12.92
C PRO A 621 -5.18 -26.83 13.43
N GLU A 622 -4.81 -25.91 12.55
CA GLU A 622 -4.39 -24.52 12.82
C GLU A 622 -5.45 -23.50 12.40
N ILE A 623 -6.70 -23.89 12.11
CA ILE A 623 -7.76 -22.94 11.73
C ILE A 623 -8.03 -21.92 12.84
N CYS A 624 -8.22 -20.66 12.44
CA CYS A 624 -8.42 -19.51 13.34
C CYS A 624 -9.81 -18.89 13.15
N ILE A 625 -10.28 -18.22 14.20
CA ILE A 625 -11.43 -17.30 14.18
C ILE A 625 -10.92 -15.87 14.39
N THR A 626 -11.50 -14.92 13.65
CA THR A 626 -11.28 -13.48 13.79
C THR A 626 -12.60 -12.75 13.90
N TYR A 627 -12.61 -11.66 14.67
CA TYR A 627 -13.74 -10.76 14.79
C TYR A 627 -13.32 -9.34 14.45
N GLY A 628 -14.27 -8.59 13.90
CA GLY A 628 -14.03 -7.26 13.38
C GLY A 628 -15.16 -6.78 12.48
N GLN A 629 -15.00 -5.58 11.96
CA GLN A 629 -15.96 -4.91 11.07
C GLN A 629 -15.18 -4.06 10.07
N THR A 630 -15.77 -3.69 8.94
CA THR A 630 -15.09 -2.93 7.88
C THR A 630 -14.43 -1.64 8.39
N GLU A 631 -15.07 -0.96 9.33
CA GLU A 631 -14.60 0.26 10.02
C GLU A 631 -13.31 0.05 10.84
N ALA A 632 -12.90 -1.19 11.07
CA ALA A 632 -11.67 -1.61 11.76
C ALA A 632 -10.65 -2.31 10.83
N SER A 633 -10.79 -2.14 9.52
CA SER A 633 -9.83 -2.59 8.49
C SER A 633 -9.44 -4.08 8.35
N PRO A 634 -10.23 -5.12 8.68
CA PRO A 634 -11.41 -5.18 9.55
C PRO A 634 -11.13 -5.77 10.95
N ALA A 635 -10.03 -6.51 11.14
CA ALA A 635 -9.84 -7.33 12.34
C ALA A 635 -9.52 -6.47 13.58
N THR A 636 -10.13 -6.83 14.71
CA THR A 636 -9.84 -6.28 16.05
C THR A 636 -9.30 -7.35 16.98
N THR A 637 -9.86 -8.56 16.93
CA THR A 637 -9.40 -9.73 17.66
C THR A 637 -9.20 -10.91 16.72
N MET A 638 -8.26 -11.78 17.07
CA MET A 638 -8.03 -13.01 16.32
C MET A 638 -7.36 -14.04 17.22
N SER A 639 -7.78 -15.29 17.07
CA SER A 639 -7.09 -16.43 17.66
C SER A 639 -5.87 -16.83 16.83
N LYS A 640 -4.82 -17.31 17.48
CA LYS A 640 -3.51 -17.63 16.88
C LYS A 640 -3.35 -19.13 16.69
N THR A 641 -2.54 -19.57 15.72
CA THR A 641 -2.24 -21.01 15.52
C THR A 641 -1.63 -21.69 16.74
N THR A 642 -1.02 -20.92 17.64
CA THR A 642 -0.44 -21.39 18.91
C THR A 642 -1.47 -21.55 20.03
N ASP A 643 -2.69 -21.07 19.85
CA ASP A 643 -3.75 -21.18 20.86
C ASP A 643 -4.30 -22.61 20.92
N THR A 644 -4.86 -22.94 22.07
CA THR A 644 -5.57 -24.22 22.24
C THR A 644 -6.71 -24.34 21.24
N ILE A 645 -7.08 -25.58 20.88
CA ILE A 645 -8.27 -25.82 20.04
C ILE A 645 -9.51 -25.22 20.73
N GLU A 646 -9.62 -25.34 22.04
CA GLU A 646 -10.74 -24.80 22.81
C GLU A 646 -10.89 -23.28 22.62
N THR A 647 -9.78 -22.53 22.73
CA THR A 647 -9.76 -21.08 22.49
C THR A 647 -10.20 -20.74 21.07
N ARG A 648 -9.66 -21.44 20.06
CA ARG A 648 -9.94 -21.18 18.64
C ARG A 648 -11.36 -21.55 18.21
N VAL A 649 -12.03 -22.43 18.94
CA VAL A 649 -13.37 -22.91 18.62
C VAL A 649 -14.46 -22.19 19.42
N ASN A 650 -14.14 -21.66 20.61
CA ASN A 650 -15.12 -21.10 21.54
C ASN A 650 -14.98 -19.60 21.81
N THR A 651 -14.08 -18.91 21.12
CA THR A 651 -13.82 -17.48 21.29
C THR A 651 -13.50 -16.84 19.94
N VAL A 652 -13.49 -15.51 19.90
CA VAL A 652 -12.98 -14.73 18.77
C VAL A 652 -11.53 -14.26 18.98
N GLY A 653 -10.83 -14.90 19.92
CA GLY A 653 -9.43 -14.65 20.26
C GLY A 653 -9.18 -13.39 21.06
N SER A 654 -7.90 -13.05 21.20
CA SER A 654 -7.39 -11.87 21.88
C SER A 654 -7.24 -10.70 20.90
N PRO A 655 -7.01 -9.45 21.39
CA PRO A 655 -6.72 -8.33 20.52
C PRO A 655 -5.53 -8.61 19.61
N ILE A 656 -5.64 -8.21 18.34
CA ILE A 656 -4.50 -8.31 17.42
C ILE A 656 -3.40 -7.32 17.82
N PHE A 657 -2.16 -7.58 17.43
CA PHE A 657 -1.03 -6.77 17.85
C PHE A 657 -1.22 -5.29 17.50
N GLY A 658 -1.07 -4.39 18.47
CA GLY A 658 -1.22 -2.94 18.27
C GLY A 658 -2.66 -2.42 18.30
N VAL A 659 -3.64 -3.25 18.67
CA VAL A 659 -5.05 -2.88 18.85
C VAL A 659 -5.46 -3.07 20.31
N GLU A 660 -6.08 -2.04 20.86
CA GLU A 660 -6.69 -2.05 22.20
C GLU A 660 -8.18 -2.40 22.07
N CYS A 661 -8.68 -3.26 22.96
CA CYS A 661 -10.09 -3.65 23.02
C CYS A 661 -10.57 -3.71 24.46
N LYS A 662 -11.80 -3.27 24.71
CA LYS A 662 -12.47 -3.40 26.01
C LYS A 662 -13.99 -3.58 25.85
N ILE A 663 -14.63 -3.98 26.94
CA ILE A 663 -16.09 -4.08 27.03
C ILE A 663 -16.58 -2.91 27.87
N VAL A 664 -17.56 -2.15 27.37
CA VAL A 664 -18.15 -1.01 28.07
C VAL A 664 -19.65 -1.19 28.29
N ASP A 665 -20.17 -0.57 29.33
CA ASP A 665 -21.61 -0.46 29.53
C ASP A 665 -22.21 0.46 28.44
N PRO A 666 -23.22 0.00 27.67
CA PRO A 666 -23.76 0.79 26.55
C PRO A 666 -24.46 2.10 26.95
N GLU A 667 -24.87 2.26 28.22
CA GLU A 667 -25.57 3.45 28.70
C GLU A 667 -24.61 4.46 29.32
N THR A 668 -23.62 3.98 30.07
CA THR A 668 -22.69 4.82 30.83
C THR A 668 -21.33 5.02 30.16
N GLY A 669 -20.91 4.10 29.28
CA GLY A 669 -19.60 4.09 28.63
C GLY A 669 -18.45 3.62 29.54
N GLU A 670 -18.73 3.23 30.78
CA GLU A 670 -17.74 2.74 31.74
C GLU A 670 -17.26 1.34 31.38
N GLU A 671 -15.98 1.05 31.62
CA GLU A 671 -15.42 -0.28 31.37
C GLU A 671 -15.97 -1.32 32.35
N LEU A 672 -16.38 -2.47 31.81
CA LEU A 672 -16.97 -3.56 32.58
C LEU A 672 -15.92 -4.60 32.98
N PRO A 673 -16.09 -5.27 34.15
CA PRO A 673 -15.20 -6.34 34.57
C PRO A 673 -15.36 -7.60 33.71
N ASP A 674 -14.35 -8.48 33.75
CA ASP A 674 -14.37 -9.76 33.05
C ASP A 674 -15.63 -10.58 33.37
N ASN A 675 -16.06 -11.37 32.38
CA ASN A 675 -17.28 -12.17 32.40
C ASN A 675 -18.60 -11.38 32.46
N THR A 676 -18.57 -10.07 32.21
CA THR A 676 -19.76 -9.23 32.07
C THR A 676 -20.01 -8.93 30.60
N ASP A 677 -21.27 -9.00 30.17
CA ASP A 677 -21.67 -8.65 28.81
C ASP A 677 -21.84 -7.13 28.67
N GLY A 678 -21.29 -6.55 27.61
CA GLY A 678 -21.43 -5.14 27.27
C GLY A 678 -21.04 -4.86 25.83
N GLU A 679 -20.99 -3.58 25.44
CA GLU A 679 -20.56 -3.18 24.10
C GLU A 679 -19.07 -3.42 23.89
N PHE A 680 -18.70 -4.05 22.76
CA PHE A 680 -17.31 -4.13 22.33
C PHE A 680 -16.85 -2.83 21.69
N VAL A 681 -15.75 -2.27 22.19
CA VAL A 681 -15.08 -1.09 21.59
C VAL A 681 -13.61 -1.38 21.31
N ALA A 682 -13.09 -0.80 20.22
CA ALA A 682 -11.69 -0.97 19.83
C ALA A 682 -11.02 0.35 19.42
N ARG A 683 -9.71 0.44 19.64
CA ARG A 683 -8.87 1.57 19.24
C ARG A 683 -7.50 1.06 18.78
N GLY A 684 -6.95 1.67 17.73
CA GLY A 684 -5.63 1.29 17.24
C GLY A 684 -5.37 1.78 15.83
N TYR A 685 -4.28 1.29 15.23
CA TYR A 685 -3.92 1.62 13.84
C TYR A 685 -4.96 1.12 12.82
N ASN A 686 -5.87 0.24 13.20
CA ASN A 686 -6.82 -0.44 12.33
C ASN A 686 -8.13 0.35 12.12
N ILE A 687 -8.40 1.35 12.96
CA ILE A 687 -9.63 2.14 12.88
C ILE A 687 -9.61 3.03 11.62
N MET A 688 -10.73 3.04 10.89
CA MET A 688 -10.93 3.82 9.67
C MET A 688 -10.63 5.31 9.88
N LYS A 689 -10.34 6.01 8.78
CA LYS A 689 -10.25 7.48 8.79
C LYS A 689 -11.61 8.15 9.04
N GLY A 690 -12.69 7.46 8.70
CA GLY A 690 -14.07 7.92 8.86
C GLY A 690 -14.94 7.52 7.66
N TYR A 691 -16.21 7.92 7.70
CA TYR A 691 -17.13 7.75 6.58
C TYR A 691 -17.02 8.93 5.59
N TYR A 692 -16.89 8.62 4.30
CA TYR A 692 -16.74 9.60 3.24
C TYR A 692 -17.94 10.56 3.19
N LYS A 693 -17.68 11.86 3.31
CA LYS A 693 -18.70 12.94 3.35
C LYS A 693 -19.75 12.79 4.46
N MET A 694 -19.45 12.05 5.54
CA MET A 694 -20.39 11.82 6.64
C MET A 694 -19.71 12.02 8.03
N PRO A 695 -19.32 13.26 8.39
CA PRO A 695 -18.63 13.54 9.64
C PRO A 695 -19.49 13.22 10.89
N GLU A 696 -20.80 13.46 10.84
CA GLU A 696 -21.71 13.14 11.95
C GLU A 696 -21.81 11.64 12.20
N ALA A 697 -21.94 10.84 11.13
CA ALA A 697 -21.92 9.39 11.24
C ALA A 697 -20.58 8.87 11.75
N THR A 698 -19.48 9.56 11.43
CA THR A 698 -18.14 9.23 11.91
C THR A 698 -18.03 9.49 13.41
N ALA A 699 -18.45 10.68 13.87
CA ALA A 699 -18.44 11.04 15.29
C ALA A 699 -19.43 10.21 16.14
N ALA A 700 -20.46 9.65 15.53
CA ALA A 700 -21.38 8.72 16.19
C ALA A 700 -20.80 7.29 16.31
N ALA A 701 -19.85 6.93 15.45
CA ALA A 701 -19.22 5.60 15.46
C ALA A 701 -17.90 5.59 16.24
N ILE A 702 -17.15 6.70 16.21
CA ILE A 702 -15.86 6.86 16.87
C ILE A 702 -16.00 7.97 17.91
N ASP A 703 -15.79 7.64 19.18
CA ASP A 703 -15.89 8.61 20.26
C ASP A 703 -14.72 9.62 20.26
N LYS A 704 -14.81 10.62 21.15
CA LYS A 704 -13.79 11.67 21.31
C LYS A 704 -12.40 11.15 21.73
N ASP A 705 -12.34 9.94 22.29
CA ASP A 705 -11.13 9.31 22.81
C ASP A 705 -10.54 8.28 21.81
N GLY A 706 -11.16 8.19 20.63
CA GLY A 706 -10.72 7.37 19.49
C GLY A 706 -11.25 5.93 19.51
N TRP A 707 -12.22 5.60 20.35
CA TRP A 707 -12.81 4.26 20.40
C TRP A 707 -13.90 4.11 19.35
N LEU A 708 -13.75 3.09 18.50
CA LEU A 708 -14.78 2.63 17.59
C LEU A 708 -15.80 1.77 18.35
N HIS A 709 -17.05 2.21 18.36
CA HIS A 709 -18.20 1.49 18.90
C HIS A 709 -18.75 0.49 17.89
N SER A 710 -18.60 -0.80 18.16
CA SER A 710 -19.10 -1.86 17.27
C SER A 710 -20.62 -1.91 17.20
N GLY A 711 -21.32 -1.65 18.31
CA GLY A 711 -22.72 -2.01 18.46
C GLY A 711 -22.98 -3.52 18.59
N ASP A 712 -21.95 -4.32 18.82
CA ASP A 712 -22.06 -5.74 19.18
C ASP A 712 -21.90 -5.92 20.70
N LEU A 713 -22.63 -6.88 21.26
CA LEU A 713 -22.48 -7.30 22.66
C LEU A 713 -21.45 -8.40 22.74
N CYS A 714 -20.45 -8.20 23.59
CA CYS A 714 -19.37 -9.15 23.81
C CYS A 714 -19.05 -9.27 25.30
N ARG A 715 -18.24 -10.29 25.61
CA ARG A 715 -17.70 -10.58 26.93
C ARG A 715 -16.19 -10.79 26.83
N ARG A 716 -15.42 -10.16 27.73
CA ARG A 716 -14.00 -10.48 27.92
C ARG A 716 -13.84 -11.58 28.97
N LEU A 717 -13.04 -12.58 28.67
CA LEU A 717 -12.69 -13.68 29.57
C LEU A 717 -11.43 -13.31 30.39
N PRO A 718 -11.18 -13.98 31.55
CA PRO A 718 -10.02 -13.69 32.40
C PRO A 718 -8.65 -13.91 31.75
N ASP A 719 -8.59 -14.69 30.66
CA ASP A 719 -7.38 -14.95 29.88
C ASP A 719 -7.15 -13.89 28.77
N GLY A 720 -8.03 -12.89 28.67
CA GLY A 720 -7.96 -11.82 27.68
C GLY A 720 -8.63 -12.13 26.34
N ASN A 721 -9.21 -13.31 26.17
CA ASN A 721 -10.00 -13.66 24.98
C ASN A 721 -11.41 -13.08 25.03
N PHE A 722 -12.01 -12.89 23.86
CA PHE A 722 -13.35 -12.31 23.73
C PHE A 722 -14.36 -13.32 23.19
N LYS A 723 -15.62 -13.20 23.62
CA LYS A 723 -16.76 -13.92 23.06
C LYS A 723 -17.82 -12.95 22.60
N VAL A 724 -18.43 -13.22 21.45
CA VAL A 724 -19.59 -12.47 20.96
C VAL A 724 -20.84 -13.07 21.60
N THR A 725 -21.63 -12.25 22.29
CA THR A 725 -22.83 -12.69 23.04
C THR A 725 -24.13 -12.16 22.46
N GLY A 726 -24.07 -11.19 21.55
CA GLY A 726 -25.23 -10.69 20.84
C GLY A 726 -24.95 -9.39 20.09
N ARG A 727 -26.01 -8.62 19.81
CA ARG A 727 -25.92 -7.30 19.18
C ARG A 727 -26.80 -6.29 19.88
N ILE A 728 -26.32 -5.05 19.95
CA ILE A 728 -27.10 -3.89 20.40
C ILE A 728 -27.99 -3.41 19.25
N LYS A 729 -27.47 -3.47 18.02
CA LYS A 729 -28.16 -3.05 16.79
C LYS A 729 -28.95 -4.22 16.17
N ASP A 730 -30.11 -3.92 15.59
CA ASP A 730 -30.96 -4.90 14.87
C ASP A 730 -30.36 -5.28 13.50
N MET A 731 -29.12 -5.75 13.39
CA MET A 731 -28.52 -6.20 12.12
C MET A 731 -28.65 -7.72 11.92
N ILE A 732 -29.09 -8.16 10.74
CA ILE A 732 -29.26 -9.58 10.34
C ILE A 732 -27.99 -10.07 9.64
N ILE A 733 -27.40 -11.18 10.07
CA ILE A 733 -26.27 -11.85 9.38
C ILE A 733 -26.78 -13.09 8.64
N ARG A 734 -26.91 -12.98 7.32
CA ARG A 734 -27.41 -14.08 6.50
C ARG A 734 -26.27 -14.69 5.68
N GLY A 735 -25.73 -15.83 6.13
CA GLY A 735 -24.68 -16.55 5.40
C GLY A 735 -23.40 -15.74 5.18
N GLY A 736 -23.08 -14.82 6.09
CA GLY A 736 -21.93 -13.91 6.02
C GLY A 736 -22.23 -12.52 5.46
N GLU A 737 -23.44 -12.28 4.95
CA GLU A 737 -23.87 -10.95 4.50
C GLU A 737 -24.47 -10.15 5.67
N ASN A 738 -23.99 -8.92 5.85
CA ASN A 738 -24.52 -7.98 6.84
C ASN A 738 -25.72 -7.21 6.25
N ILE A 739 -26.93 -7.54 6.71
CA ILE A 739 -28.19 -6.98 6.23
C ILE A 739 -28.78 -6.09 7.32
N TYR A 740 -29.07 -4.85 6.98
CA TYR A 740 -29.70 -3.91 7.91
C TYR A 740 -31.20 -3.85 7.60
N PRO A 741 -32.07 -4.29 8.52
CA PRO A 741 -33.52 -4.23 8.38
C PRO A 741 -34.03 -2.88 7.90
N LYS A 742 -33.43 -1.80 8.38
CA LYS A 742 -33.84 -0.44 8.06
C LYS A 742 -33.75 -0.14 6.56
N GLU A 743 -32.73 -0.65 5.87
CA GLU A 743 -32.59 -0.49 4.41
C GLU A 743 -33.74 -1.17 3.65
N ILE A 744 -34.13 -2.37 4.09
CA ILE A 744 -35.24 -3.12 3.50
C ILE A 744 -36.58 -2.47 3.88
N GLU A 745 -36.72 -1.99 5.11
CA GLU A 745 -37.90 -1.24 5.57
C GLU A 745 -38.09 0.01 4.72
N ASP A 746 -37.06 0.86 4.61
CA ASP A 746 -37.07 2.11 3.83
C ASP A 746 -37.41 1.86 2.37
N PHE A 747 -36.92 0.76 1.78
CA PHE A 747 -37.32 0.35 0.44
C PHE A 747 -38.78 -0.13 0.39
N ILE A 748 -39.22 -1.02 1.28
CA ILE A 748 -40.60 -1.54 1.30
C ILE A 748 -41.61 -0.41 1.58
N TYR A 749 -41.25 0.63 2.34
CA TYR A 749 -42.08 1.82 2.51
C TYR A 749 -42.42 2.54 1.20
N THR A 750 -41.60 2.36 0.15
CA THR A 750 -41.91 2.91 -1.18
C THR A 750 -43.01 2.13 -1.92
N HIS A 751 -43.39 0.94 -1.45
CA HIS A 751 -44.46 0.15 -2.04
C HIS A 751 -45.83 0.82 -1.81
N PRO A 752 -46.67 1.02 -2.84
CA PRO A 752 -47.86 1.84 -2.75
C PRO A 752 -48.91 1.33 -1.75
N LYS A 753 -48.94 0.01 -1.48
CA LYS A 753 -49.91 -0.64 -0.58
C LYS A 753 -49.46 -0.73 0.88
N VAL A 754 -48.19 -0.46 1.19
CA VAL A 754 -47.64 -0.62 2.54
C VAL A 754 -47.89 0.65 3.35
N SER A 755 -48.43 0.50 4.56
CA SER A 755 -48.59 1.58 5.54
C SER A 755 -47.41 1.63 6.50
N ASP A 756 -46.99 0.47 7.01
CA ASP A 756 -45.87 0.34 7.93
C ASP A 756 -45.18 -1.01 7.76
N VAL A 757 -43.89 -1.10 8.07
CA VAL A 757 -43.10 -2.32 7.93
C VAL A 757 -42.01 -2.39 8.98
N GLN A 758 -41.78 -3.59 9.50
CA GLN A 758 -40.65 -3.89 10.37
C GLN A 758 -39.98 -5.17 9.88
N VAL A 759 -38.68 -5.11 9.70
CA VAL A 759 -37.87 -6.25 9.27
C VAL A 759 -37.07 -6.77 10.47
N ILE A 760 -37.01 -8.09 10.59
CA ILE A 760 -36.30 -8.82 11.66
C ILE A 760 -35.52 -10.00 11.08
N GLY A 761 -34.44 -10.37 11.77
CA GLY A 761 -33.74 -11.62 11.55
C GLY A 761 -34.43 -12.75 12.33
N VAL A 762 -34.67 -13.87 11.66
CA VAL A 762 -35.19 -15.10 12.28
C VAL A 762 -34.17 -16.22 12.14
N PRO A 763 -34.03 -17.13 13.13
CA PRO A 763 -33.04 -18.22 13.06
C PRO A 763 -33.25 -19.11 11.83
N ASP A 764 -32.15 -19.46 11.15
CA ASP A 764 -32.16 -20.38 10.01
C ASP A 764 -31.01 -21.39 10.14
N LYS A 765 -31.29 -22.65 9.81
CA LYS A 765 -30.33 -23.75 9.97
C LYS A 765 -29.13 -23.64 9.01
N ASP A 766 -29.35 -23.09 7.82
CA ASP A 766 -28.37 -23.07 6.74
C ASP A 766 -27.59 -21.76 6.71
N TYR A 767 -28.26 -20.63 6.99
CA TYR A 767 -27.68 -19.29 6.87
C TYR A 767 -27.39 -18.60 8.21
N GLY A 768 -27.72 -19.23 9.34
CA GLY A 768 -27.67 -18.62 10.67
C GLY A 768 -28.90 -17.77 10.94
N GLU A 769 -29.13 -16.74 10.12
CA GLU A 769 -30.35 -15.95 10.12
C GLU A 769 -30.97 -15.81 8.72
N GLU A 770 -32.28 -15.61 8.67
CA GLU A 770 -33.04 -15.23 7.48
C GLU A 770 -33.86 -13.97 7.70
N VAL A 771 -34.17 -13.28 6.60
CA VAL A 771 -34.91 -12.02 6.63
C VAL A 771 -36.41 -12.29 6.69
N MET A 772 -37.11 -11.68 7.66
CA MET A 772 -38.57 -11.68 7.75
C MET A 772 -39.11 -10.25 7.78
N ALA A 773 -40.08 -9.94 6.91
CA ALA A 773 -40.79 -8.67 6.90
C ALA A 773 -42.17 -8.82 7.54
N CYS A 774 -42.48 -7.98 8.54
CA CYS A 774 -43.80 -7.84 9.14
C CYS A 774 -44.43 -6.56 8.58
N VAL A 775 -45.51 -6.70 7.82
CA VAL A 775 -46.10 -5.63 7.01
C VAL A 775 -47.49 -5.27 7.53
N ILE A 776 -47.73 -3.97 7.69
CA ILE A 776 -49.06 -3.37 7.88
C ILE A 776 -49.47 -2.74 6.55
N LEU A 777 -50.59 -3.17 5.99
CA LEU A 777 -51.13 -2.61 4.74
C LEU A 777 -51.92 -1.32 5.01
N LYS A 778 -52.04 -0.47 3.98
CA LYS A 778 -52.94 0.68 4.04
C LYS A 778 -54.41 0.22 4.16
N PRO A 779 -55.28 0.98 4.83
CA PRO A 779 -56.69 0.61 4.97
C PRO A 779 -57.36 0.35 3.61
N GLY A 780 -57.97 -0.84 3.46
CA GLY A 780 -58.66 -1.24 2.22
C GLY A 780 -57.77 -1.89 1.15
N GLU A 781 -56.45 -1.91 1.34
CA GLU A 781 -55.52 -2.59 0.43
C GLU A 781 -55.37 -4.07 0.77
N THR A 782 -55.05 -4.88 -0.25
CA THR A 782 -54.67 -6.29 -0.09
C THR A 782 -53.38 -6.58 -0.86
N SER A 783 -52.53 -7.42 -0.28
CA SER A 783 -51.29 -7.85 -0.90
C SER A 783 -50.99 -9.29 -0.53
N SER A 784 -50.20 -9.97 -1.35
CA SER A 784 -49.71 -11.32 -1.06
C SER A 784 -48.25 -11.27 -0.63
N GLU A 785 -47.80 -12.31 0.09
CA GLU A 785 -46.38 -12.48 0.41
C GLU A 785 -45.52 -12.48 -0.88
N ALA A 786 -46.00 -13.10 -1.95
CA ALA A 786 -45.31 -13.15 -3.24
C ALA A 786 -45.13 -11.75 -3.85
N GLU A 787 -46.14 -10.88 -3.77
CA GLU A 787 -46.07 -9.51 -4.30
C GLU A 787 -45.00 -8.68 -3.60
N ILE A 788 -44.95 -8.70 -2.27
CA ILE A 788 -43.92 -7.96 -1.51
C ILE A 788 -42.52 -8.53 -1.79
N LYS A 789 -42.39 -9.86 -1.85
CA LYS A 789 -41.11 -10.50 -2.19
C LYS A 789 -40.65 -10.13 -3.58
N GLU A 790 -41.53 -10.18 -4.58
CA GLU A 790 -41.23 -9.81 -5.96
C GLU A 790 -40.81 -8.35 -6.08
N TYR A 791 -41.48 -7.45 -5.36
CA TYR A 791 -41.13 -6.04 -5.33
C TYR A 791 -39.70 -5.80 -4.82
N VAL A 792 -39.32 -6.45 -3.71
CA VAL A 792 -37.96 -6.35 -3.17
C VAL A 792 -36.95 -7.04 -4.09
N MET A 793 -37.25 -8.24 -4.57
CA MET A 793 -36.36 -9.05 -5.41
C MET A 793 -36.01 -8.39 -6.74
N THR A 794 -36.93 -7.61 -7.31
CA THR A 794 -36.72 -6.92 -8.59
C THR A 794 -35.86 -5.66 -8.48
N HIS A 795 -35.71 -5.09 -7.28
CA HIS A 795 -35.07 -3.77 -7.09
C HIS A 795 -33.86 -3.78 -6.15
N MET A 796 -33.75 -4.78 -5.27
CA MET A 796 -32.64 -4.92 -4.31
C MET A 796 -31.87 -6.22 -4.54
N ALA A 797 -30.66 -6.30 -3.99
CA ALA A 797 -29.87 -7.54 -3.98
C ALA A 797 -30.68 -8.72 -3.39
N LYS A 798 -30.61 -9.90 -4.05
CA LYS A 798 -31.39 -11.09 -3.70
C LYS A 798 -31.32 -11.51 -2.22
N HIS A 799 -30.16 -11.34 -1.59
CA HIS A 799 -29.99 -11.70 -0.18
C HIS A 799 -30.78 -10.79 0.78
N LYS A 800 -31.22 -9.61 0.33
CA LYS A 800 -32.08 -8.67 1.07
C LYS A 800 -33.58 -8.95 0.89
N THR A 801 -33.96 -9.83 -0.04
CA THR A 801 -35.36 -10.21 -0.20
C THR A 801 -35.84 -11.03 1.01
N PRO A 802 -36.92 -10.62 1.70
CA PRO A 802 -37.45 -11.38 2.83
C PRO A 802 -37.81 -12.81 2.43
N ARG A 803 -37.32 -13.80 3.18
CA ARG A 803 -37.75 -15.21 3.03
C ARG A 803 -39.17 -15.41 3.54
N TYR A 804 -39.58 -14.63 4.54
CA TYR A 804 -40.92 -14.65 5.10
C TYR A 804 -41.53 -13.25 5.03
N VAL A 805 -42.77 -13.14 4.58
CA VAL A 805 -43.58 -11.93 4.72
C VAL A 805 -44.85 -12.28 5.47
N VAL A 806 -45.09 -11.59 6.59
CA VAL A 806 -46.31 -11.73 7.36
C VAL A 806 -47.05 -10.41 7.42
N PHE A 807 -48.37 -10.47 7.31
CA PHE A 807 -49.23 -9.32 7.46
C PHE A 807 -49.75 -9.27 8.89
N VAL A 808 -49.59 -8.12 9.54
CA VAL A 808 -50.00 -7.90 10.93
C VAL A 808 -50.86 -6.65 11.00
N ASP A 809 -51.79 -6.61 11.96
CA ASP A 809 -52.64 -5.43 12.18
C ASP A 809 -51.90 -4.34 12.98
N SER A 810 -50.91 -4.74 13.79
CA SER A 810 -50.09 -3.83 14.60
C SER A 810 -48.78 -4.51 15.03
N PHE A 811 -47.79 -3.71 15.43
CA PHE A 811 -46.55 -4.20 16.01
C PHE A 811 -46.61 -4.25 17.54
N PRO A 812 -45.92 -5.22 18.19
CA PRO A 812 -45.77 -5.20 19.64
C PRO A 812 -44.94 -3.98 20.05
N MET A 813 -45.49 -3.14 20.92
CA MET A 813 -44.84 -1.91 21.40
C MET A 813 -44.69 -1.93 22.93
N ASN A 814 -43.74 -1.15 23.47
CA ASN A 814 -43.66 -0.88 24.91
C ASN A 814 -44.64 0.23 25.33
N ALA A 815 -44.69 0.53 26.63
CA ALA A 815 -45.55 1.59 27.18
C ALA A 815 -45.27 3.00 26.64
N ALA A 816 -44.10 3.21 26.02
CA ALA A 816 -43.71 4.47 25.37
C ALA A 816 -43.95 4.47 23.85
N GLY A 817 -44.60 3.44 23.29
CA GLY A 817 -44.87 3.33 21.85
C GLY A 817 -43.68 2.87 21.01
N LYS A 818 -42.56 2.44 21.61
CA LYS A 818 -41.40 1.88 20.88
C LYS A 818 -41.69 0.43 20.48
N ILE A 819 -41.49 0.12 19.21
CA ILE A 819 -41.62 -1.23 18.65
C ILE A 819 -40.60 -2.17 19.31
N LEU A 820 -41.06 -3.36 19.69
CA LEU A 820 -40.27 -4.39 20.38
C LEU A 820 -39.91 -5.52 19.41
N LYS A 821 -38.87 -5.32 18.58
CA LYS A 821 -38.44 -6.33 17.60
C LYS A 821 -38.04 -7.67 18.22
N TYR A 822 -37.52 -7.70 19.44
CA TYR A 822 -37.22 -8.97 20.13
C TYR A 822 -38.49 -9.81 20.35
N LYS A 823 -39.64 -9.19 20.71
CA LYS A 823 -40.92 -9.91 20.81
C LYS A 823 -41.41 -10.39 19.45
N MET A 824 -41.14 -9.62 18.39
CA MET A 824 -41.46 -10.06 17.03
C MET A 824 -40.64 -11.29 16.64
N ARG A 825 -39.35 -11.35 17.00
CA ARG A 825 -38.49 -12.54 16.80
C ARG A 825 -39.00 -13.74 17.61
N GLU A 826 -39.32 -13.57 18.89
CA GLU A 826 -39.89 -14.64 19.72
C GLU A 826 -41.19 -15.21 19.14
N ASN A 827 -42.07 -14.32 18.66
CA ASN A 827 -43.31 -14.71 18.00
C ASN A 827 -43.04 -15.42 16.67
N ALA A 828 -42.07 -14.96 15.89
CA ALA A 828 -41.66 -15.58 14.64
C ALA A 828 -41.11 -17.00 14.84
N VAL A 829 -40.29 -17.23 15.88
CA VAL A 829 -39.78 -18.57 16.21
C VAL A 829 -40.91 -19.56 16.47
N LYS A 830 -41.98 -19.11 17.15
CA LYS A 830 -43.18 -19.92 17.40
C LYS A 830 -44.03 -20.10 16.16
N LEU A 831 -44.23 -19.03 15.39
CA LEU A 831 -45.07 -19.00 14.19
C LEU A 831 -44.51 -19.88 13.07
N LEU A 832 -43.19 -19.91 12.93
CA LEU A 832 -42.45 -20.59 11.85
C LEU A 832 -41.82 -21.92 12.30
N ASP A 833 -42.04 -22.34 13.55
CA ASP A 833 -41.48 -23.57 14.14
C ASP A 833 -39.94 -23.69 14.07
N LEU A 834 -39.24 -22.62 14.46
CA LEU A 834 -37.77 -22.49 14.32
C LEU A 834 -36.98 -22.91 15.59
N GLY A 835 -37.60 -23.69 16.48
CA GLY A 835 -37.06 -23.98 17.82
C GLY A 835 -35.78 -24.82 17.86
N GLU A 836 -35.45 -25.54 16.78
CA GLU A 836 -34.17 -26.27 16.67
C GLU A 836 -33.02 -25.35 16.22
N ALA A 837 -33.28 -24.43 15.29
CA ALA A 837 -32.27 -23.50 14.77
C ALA A 837 -31.80 -22.53 15.87
N SER A 838 -32.69 -22.11 16.77
CA SER A 838 -32.37 -21.19 17.87
C SER A 838 -31.47 -21.78 18.97
N LYS A 839 -31.21 -23.10 18.97
CA LYS A 839 -30.40 -23.79 19.98
C LYS A 839 -28.96 -24.08 19.54
N ILE A 840 -28.56 -23.64 18.34
CA ILE A 840 -27.21 -23.87 17.82
C ILE A 840 -26.21 -23.02 18.62
N VAL A 841 -25.16 -23.65 19.15
CA VAL A 841 -24.09 -22.99 19.91
C VAL A 841 -22.98 -22.54 18.96
N THR A 842 -22.52 -21.29 19.12
CA THR A 842 -21.49 -20.66 18.29
C THR A 842 -20.35 -20.11 19.16
N ALA A 843 -19.20 -19.89 18.52
CA ALA A 843 -17.98 -19.32 19.14
C ALA A 843 -18.18 -17.89 19.68
#